data_AF-A0A4D5RWM3-F1
#
_entry.id   AF-A0A4D5RWM3-F1
#
_cell.length_a   1.000
_cell.length_b   1.000
_cell.length_c   1.000
_cell.angle_alpha   90.00
_cell.angle_beta   90.00
_cell.angle_gamma   90.00
#
_symmetry.space_group_name_H-M   'P 1'
#
loop_
_entity.id
_entity.type
_entity.pdbx_description
1 polymer ?
#
loop_
_entity_poly.entity_id
_entity_poly.type
_entity_poly.pdbx_seq_one_letter_code
_entity_poly.pdbx_strand_id
1 'polypeptide(L)'
;MRVLLAIALAGCLLELGSCLMSPSYFASQHKSRCFVPYRDNRHVKMGQQIPAGFTMSSFLDRLELLEEKLAASPGTRPFTPIDMAAFLLRKFSYYDYTWTRLGIADMRDTNHAKELINIIMANLRDDTINPETLLDQDDICFFVFSLAHNVNSTLTYQKFDTYSANPEVQVQETTREEGVVSVTGSPDTTVAIGRTLFGIAAAHDAIQDKSIKDAIGSTTESTAGNPQTEKEALLKPIPAVTVGDVLGSSAVLHSRVQLQKNFGLTGEWLESGCMLEYKLTRATNTSATLAHIAGAIDGLILGTELKLPNSQLRNWNLSTILRTYYGPQGIQSSGNRQLTHCRRQELFNNLNNAELKQQVVYFSTALAYKGLIADNREREAKEAVDNIMGLLNNKKGDLSRFANDRDICYRITDENEPPCETPTDLYLVLDTSQDVATNEIYRKLQSEILGVITRQLKFENGGSTLRVYGSKRDGTLLQELARHSAAGGGPACAALFLTDMERNAVGADSETDDFNTLNEAITNHKKAREEMHGDASKVIVYFNLRKPTGSGSQAQNRQLSEALSRFRVTHSEVPIFAVGLKETLDALNAGSAALTVVDISQLTQLVQQEPLDLKPVKENNELKSLGKKICQVPAALQYKNSMSRDSRLRAESQATFEGFVTPRTVQYWSYDTEFYSASSYLQIKFTAGNGSPVRVCDLTGRVIDGNLAGRMCYETSNQMKAVSFNYTRPCKRGPNSCSALTFAVVGKDDAPGQQQSMTDVESCTGMCRNPQQIPFTITHEGMYGAGVLSAVFSPLMLLLTALALSRNALHS
;
A
#
# COMPACT_ATOMS: atom_id res chain seq x y z
N MET A 1 -34.73 -31.12 -22.00
CA MET A 1 -34.08 -30.75 -20.73
C MET A 1 -32.56 -30.78 -20.77
N ARG A 2 -31.90 -31.84 -21.31
CA ARG A 2 -30.48 -31.75 -21.73
C ARG A 2 -30.20 -30.54 -22.61
N VAL A 3 -31.17 -30.16 -23.44
CA VAL A 3 -31.14 -28.93 -24.26
C VAL A 3 -31.19 -27.65 -23.42
N LEU A 4 -31.93 -27.58 -22.29
CA LEU A 4 -32.01 -26.37 -21.44
C LEU A 4 -30.79 -26.21 -20.54
N LEU A 5 -30.26 -27.31 -19.99
CA LEU A 5 -28.98 -27.28 -19.27
C LEU A 5 -27.82 -27.01 -20.25
N ALA A 6 -27.88 -27.55 -21.46
CA ALA A 6 -26.98 -27.20 -22.55
C ALA A 6 -27.19 -25.77 -23.04
N ILE A 7 -28.37 -25.14 -22.89
CA ILE A 7 -28.59 -23.72 -23.20
C ILE A 7 -28.08 -22.82 -22.06
N ALA A 8 -28.09 -23.26 -20.80
CA ALA A 8 -27.44 -22.53 -19.70
C ALA A 8 -25.90 -22.65 -19.78
N LEU A 9 -25.37 -23.85 -20.08
CA LEU A 9 -23.94 -24.09 -20.34
C LEU A 9 -23.48 -23.48 -21.67
N ALA A 10 -24.29 -23.54 -22.73
CA ALA A 10 -24.03 -22.84 -23.99
C ALA A 10 -24.24 -21.33 -23.84
N GLY A 11 -25.12 -20.87 -22.96
CA GLY A 11 -25.27 -19.46 -22.63
C GLY A 11 -24.01 -18.87 -22.02
N CYS A 12 -23.29 -19.63 -21.18
CA CYS A 12 -21.96 -19.24 -20.71
C CYS A 12 -20.83 -19.41 -21.76
N LEU A 13 -21.03 -20.24 -22.80
CA LEU A 13 -20.10 -20.35 -23.95
C LEU A 13 -20.43 -19.38 -25.11
N LEU A 14 -21.64 -18.81 -25.13
CA LEU A 14 -22.18 -17.90 -26.16
C LEU A 14 -22.35 -16.46 -25.63
N GLU A 15 -21.74 -16.13 -24.47
CA GLU A 15 -21.79 -14.80 -23.83
C GLU A 15 -23.20 -14.30 -23.44
N LEU A 16 -24.20 -15.18 -23.38
CA LEU A 16 -25.59 -14.83 -23.03
C LEU A 16 -25.91 -14.95 -21.53
N GLY A 17 -24.95 -15.40 -20.70
CA GLY A 17 -25.10 -15.51 -19.25
C GLY A 17 -23.80 -15.34 -18.46
N SER A 18 -23.89 -14.74 -17.27
CA SER A 18 -22.77 -14.25 -16.46
C SER A 18 -22.15 -15.32 -15.53
N CYS A 19 -21.19 -16.10 -16.03
CA CYS A 19 -20.40 -17.05 -15.22
C CYS A 19 -19.03 -16.46 -14.81
N LEU A 20 -18.42 -16.88 -13.69
CA LEU A 20 -16.98 -16.67 -13.45
C LEU A 20 -16.16 -17.42 -14.51
N MET A 21 -14.94 -16.95 -14.80
CA MET A 21 -14.09 -17.48 -15.87
C MET A 21 -13.90 -19.01 -15.78
N SER A 22 -14.03 -19.71 -16.92
CA SER A 22 -13.64 -21.12 -17.06
C SER A 22 -12.11 -21.25 -17.17
N PRO A 23 -11.50 -22.42 -16.90
CA PRO A 23 -10.03 -22.55 -16.96
C PRO A 23 -9.50 -22.35 -18.37
N SER A 24 -10.23 -22.82 -19.38
CA SER A 24 -9.87 -22.61 -20.78
C SER A 24 -9.95 -21.14 -21.16
N TYR A 25 -10.98 -20.43 -20.70
CA TYR A 25 -11.12 -18.99 -20.93
C TYR A 25 -10.02 -18.21 -20.20
N PHE A 26 -9.80 -18.48 -18.91
CA PHE A 26 -8.72 -17.89 -18.12
C PHE A 26 -7.34 -18.11 -18.73
N ALA A 27 -7.05 -19.34 -19.16
CA ALA A 27 -5.83 -19.65 -19.87
C ALA A 27 -5.74 -18.89 -21.20
N SER A 28 -6.82 -18.81 -21.98
CA SER A 28 -6.81 -18.09 -23.26
C SER A 28 -6.54 -16.59 -23.10
N GLN A 29 -7.07 -15.98 -22.04
CA GLN A 29 -6.93 -14.54 -21.77
C GLN A 29 -5.56 -14.18 -21.19
N HIS A 30 -5.03 -15.00 -20.28
CA HIS A 30 -3.89 -14.60 -19.44
C HIS A 30 -2.62 -15.41 -19.67
N LYS A 31 -2.68 -16.64 -20.21
CA LYS A 31 -1.50 -17.53 -20.33
C LYS A 31 -0.38 -16.93 -21.17
N SER A 32 -0.70 -16.46 -22.37
CA SER A 32 0.28 -15.88 -23.30
C SER A 32 0.86 -14.55 -22.82
N ARG A 33 0.27 -13.95 -21.77
CA ARG A 33 0.65 -12.62 -21.26
C ARG A 33 1.40 -12.69 -19.95
N CYS A 34 0.86 -13.43 -18.98
CA CYS A 34 1.32 -13.40 -17.60
C CYS A 34 2.18 -14.61 -17.23
N PHE A 35 2.19 -15.64 -18.06
CA PHE A 35 2.90 -16.89 -17.80
C PHE A 35 3.99 -17.18 -18.83
N VAL A 36 4.46 -16.14 -19.53
CA VAL A 36 5.63 -16.23 -20.42
C VAL A 36 6.92 -16.05 -19.62
N PRO A 37 8.03 -16.71 -20.01
CA PRO A 37 9.33 -16.55 -19.34
C PRO A 37 10.03 -15.24 -19.73
N TYR A 38 9.74 -14.74 -20.94
CA TYR A 38 10.32 -13.51 -21.48
C TYR A 38 9.24 -12.65 -22.13
N ARG A 39 9.44 -11.32 -22.03
CA ARG A 39 8.69 -10.32 -22.79
C ARG A 39 9.67 -9.26 -23.27
N ASP A 40 9.66 -8.96 -24.56
CA ASP A 40 10.57 -7.98 -25.18
C ASP A 40 12.05 -8.26 -24.89
N ASN A 41 12.47 -9.53 -24.97
CA ASN A 41 13.81 -10.03 -24.63
C ASN A 41 14.25 -9.79 -23.17
N ARG A 42 13.32 -9.47 -22.28
CA ARG A 42 13.57 -9.33 -20.83
C ARG A 42 12.94 -10.48 -20.08
N HIS A 43 13.59 -10.92 -19.02
CA HIS A 43 12.98 -11.84 -18.08
C HIS A 43 11.78 -11.16 -17.42
N VAL A 44 10.68 -11.90 -17.27
CA VAL A 44 9.54 -11.44 -16.48
C VAL A 44 9.34 -12.32 -15.25
N LYS A 45 8.99 -11.69 -14.14
CA LYS A 45 8.69 -12.35 -12.87
C LYS A 45 7.22 -12.11 -12.56
N MET A 46 6.45 -13.18 -12.38
CA MET A 46 5.00 -13.10 -12.19
C MET A 46 4.32 -12.24 -13.28
N GLY A 47 4.73 -12.44 -14.54
CA GLY A 47 4.22 -11.71 -15.71
C GLY A 47 4.66 -10.25 -15.82
N GLN A 48 5.48 -9.75 -14.88
CA GLN A 48 5.90 -8.36 -14.80
C GLN A 48 7.39 -8.20 -15.19
N GLN A 49 7.75 -7.10 -15.86
CA GLN A 49 9.17 -6.80 -16.15
C GLN A 49 9.92 -6.39 -14.89
N ILE A 50 9.34 -5.49 -14.10
CA ILE A 50 9.80 -5.17 -12.74
C ILE A 50 8.65 -5.56 -11.82
N PRO A 51 8.76 -6.67 -11.07
CA PRO A 51 7.63 -7.17 -10.31
C PRO A 51 7.31 -6.20 -9.17
N ALA A 52 6.03 -5.88 -9.00
CA ALA A 52 5.55 -5.27 -7.76
C ALA A 52 5.33 -6.35 -6.72
N GLY A 53 5.84 -6.14 -5.49
CA GLY A 53 5.58 -7.05 -4.38
C GLY A 53 4.08 -7.16 -4.11
N PHE A 54 3.56 -8.36 -3.88
CA PHE A 54 2.18 -8.65 -3.50
C PHE A 54 1.89 -8.21 -2.07
N THR A 55 1.71 -6.90 -1.91
CA THR A 55 1.30 -6.26 -0.67
C THR A 55 -0.07 -5.60 -0.86
N MET A 56 -0.81 -5.37 0.23
CA MET A 56 -2.06 -4.63 0.19
C MET A 56 -1.87 -3.24 -0.41
N SER A 57 -0.79 -2.55 -0.04
CA SER A 57 -0.43 -1.24 -0.60
C SER A 57 -0.23 -1.32 -2.12
N SER A 58 0.54 -2.29 -2.63
CA SER A 58 0.65 -2.50 -4.09
C SER A 58 -0.68 -2.78 -4.75
N PHE A 59 -1.54 -3.58 -4.13
CA PHE A 59 -2.86 -3.92 -4.65
C PHE A 59 -3.79 -2.71 -4.73
N LEU A 60 -3.81 -1.89 -3.67
CA LEU A 60 -4.61 -0.68 -3.59
C LEU A 60 -4.20 0.35 -4.65
N ASP A 61 -2.92 0.51 -4.94
CA ASP A 61 -2.46 1.43 -5.97
C ASP A 61 -2.99 1.08 -7.36
N ARG A 62 -2.89 -0.20 -7.75
CA ARG A 62 -3.39 -0.64 -9.06
C ARG A 62 -4.91 -0.54 -9.10
N LEU A 63 -5.57 -0.76 -7.96
CA LEU A 63 -7.01 -0.60 -7.82
C LEU A 63 -7.44 0.87 -7.98
N GLU A 64 -6.74 1.80 -7.33
CA GLU A 64 -6.99 3.24 -7.48
C GLU A 64 -6.77 3.70 -8.92
N LEU A 65 -5.69 3.25 -9.57
CA LEU A 65 -5.42 3.53 -10.98
C LEU A 65 -6.56 3.01 -11.88
N LEU A 66 -7.07 1.81 -11.61
CA LEU A 66 -8.18 1.23 -12.33
C LEU A 66 -9.48 2.02 -12.10
N GLU A 67 -9.79 2.36 -10.85
CA GLU A 67 -10.95 3.19 -10.47
C GLU A 67 -10.92 4.56 -11.15
N GLU A 68 -9.76 5.23 -11.17
CA GLU A 68 -9.56 6.52 -11.83
C GLU A 68 -9.81 6.42 -13.33
N LYS A 69 -9.22 5.42 -14.01
CA LYS A 69 -9.38 5.23 -15.46
C LYS A 69 -10.81 4.84 -15.84
N LEU A 70 -11.50 4.07 -14.99
CA LEU A 70 -12.90 3.73 -15.18
C LEU A 70 -13.81 4.96 -15.00
N ALA A 71 -13.53 5.81 -14.03
CA ALA A 71 -14.26 7.06 -13.79
C ALA A 71 -14.05 8.08 -14.91
N ALA A 72 -12.88 8.10 -15.54
CA ALA A 72 -12.58 8.96 -16.68
C ALA A 72 -13.14 8.45 -18.01
N SER A 73 -13.62 7.21 -18.08
CA SER A 73 -14.08 6.60 -19.32
C SER A 73 -15.48 7.12 -19.72
N PRO A 74 -15.67 7.63 -20.94
CA PRO A 74 -16.94 8.19 -21.36
C PRO A 74 -18.03 7.11 -21.48
N GLY A 75 -19.17 7.33 -20.83
CA GLY A 75 -20.35 6.45 -20.91
C GLY A 75 -20.37 5.29 -19.91
N THR A 76 -19.39 5.19 -19.00
CA THR A 76 -19.44 4.25 -17.87
C THR A 76 -20.29 4.85 -16.74
N ARG A 77 -21.13 4.00 -16.12
CA ARG A 77 -21.76 4.36 -14.84
C ARG A 77 -20.68 4.40 -13.76
N PRO A 78 -20.82 5.24 -12.71
CA PRO A 78 -19.94 5.16 -11.54
C PRO A 78 -19.96 3.74 -10.97
N PHE A 79 -18.77 3.15 -10.79
CA PHE A 79 -18.65 1.84 -10.17
C PHE A 79 -18.84 2.00 -8.66
N THR A 80 -19.84 1.32 -8.10
CA THR A 80 -19.91 1.14 -6.65
C THR A 80 -18.77 0.22 -6.20
N PRO A 81 -18.40 0.18 -4.92
CA PRO A 81 -17.37 -0.74 -4.44
C PRO A 81 -17.76 -2.22 -4.66
N ILE A 82 -19.06 -2.50 -4.68
CA ILE A 82 -19.60 -3.83 -4.98
C ILE A 82 -19.42 -4.17 -6.46
N ASP A 83 -19.73 -3.22 -7.37
CA ASP A 83 -19.50 -3.38 -8.81
C ASP A 83 -18.01 -3.60 -9.09
N MET A 84 -17.12 -2.82 -8.45
CA MET A 84 -15.68 -2.94 -8.60
C MET A 84 -15.16 -4.31 -8.14
N ALA A 85 -15.61 -4.81 -6.99
CA ALA A 85 -15.25 -6.13 -6.51
C ALA A 85 -15.70 -7.24 -7.47
N ALA A 86 -16.93 -7.13 -8.00
CA ALA A 86 -17.44 -8.06 -9.00
C ALA A 86 -16.63 -8.01 -10.31
N PHE A 87 -16.26 -6.81 -10.77
CA PHE A 87 -15.43 -6.61 -11.96
C PHE A 87 -14.07 -7.29 -11.83
N LEU A 88 -13.36 -7.03 -10.72
CA LEU A 88 -12.05 -7.63 -10.45
C LEU A 88 -12.10 -9.16 -10.44
N LEU A 89 -13.09 -9.73 -9.74
CA LEU A 89 -13.26 -11.19 -9.66
C LEU A 89 -13.51 -11.82 -11.03
N ARG A 90 -14.23 -11.12 -11.90
CA ARG A 90 -14.57 -11.62 -13.24
C ARG A 90 -13.44 -11.54 -14.22
N LYS A 91 -12.63 -10.47 -14.18
CA LYS A 91 -11.57 -10.26 -15.17
C LYS A 91 -10.26 -10.93 -14.76
N PHE A 92 -9.99 -11.06 -13.46
CA PHE A 92 -8.66 -11.43 -12.98
C PHE A 92 -8.63 -12.64 -12.04
N SER A 93 -9.76 -13.09 -11.52
CA SER A 93 -9.75 -14.12 -10.48
C SER A 93 -10.07 -15.52 -11.00
N TYR A 94 -9.30 -16.49 -10.49
CA TYR A 94 -9.47 -17.92 -10.75
C TYR A 94 -8.91 -18.72 -9.58
N TYR A 95 -9.69 -19.63 -8.99
CA TYR A 95 -9.29 -20.39 -7.81
C TYR A 95 -9.03 -21.87 -8.14
N ASP A 96 -8.15 -22.49 -7.35
CA ASP A 96 -7.91 -23.93 -7.31
C ASP A 96 -7.52 -24.55 -8.66
N TYR A 97 -6.65 -23.87 -9.41
CA TYR A 97 -6.09 -24.37 -10.65
C TYR A 97 -4.75 -25.08 -10.45
N THR A 98 -4.35 -25.91 -11.41
CA THR A 98 -3.06 -26.60 -11.46
C THR A 98 -2.41 -26.42 -12.82
N TRP A 99 -1.08 -26.49 -12.83
CA TRP A 99 -0.30 -26.49 -14.07
C TRP A 99 -0.03 -27.92 -14.51
N THR A 100 -0.45 -28.29 -15.72
CA THR A 100 -0.22 -29.62 -16.29
C THR A 100 0.44 -29.52 -17.65
N ARG A 101 1.69 -30.00 -17.77
CA ARG A 101 2.44 -30.30 -19.02
C ARG A 101 2.18 -29.36 -20.23
N LEU A 102 1.90 -28.06 -20.04
CA LEU A 102 1.58 -26.98 -21.02
C LEU A 102 0.22 -26.28 -20.84
N GLY A 103 -0.59 -26.52 -19.80
CA GLY A 103 -1.89 -25.85 -19.62
C GLY A 103 -2.35 -25.68 -18.17
N ILE A 104 -3.38 -24.85 -18.00
CA ILE A 104 -4.08 -24.64 -16.72
C ILE A 104 -5.28 -25.60 -16.68
N ALA A 105 -5.36 -26.42 -15.64
CA ALA A 105 -6.45 -27.35 -15.41
C ALA A 105 -7.02 -27.16 -13.99
N ASP A 106 -8.29 -27.52 -13.77
CA ASP A 106 -8.86 -27.49 -12.43
C ASP A 106 -8.26 -28.56 -11.51
N MET A 107 -8.17 -28.27 -10.22
CA MET A 107 -8.10 -29.33 -9.22
C MET A 107 -9.39 -30.15 -9.30
N ARG A 108 -9.29 -31.41 -9.74
CA ARG A 108 -10.42 -32.30 -10.07
C ARG A 108 -11.57 -32.30 -9.04
N ASP A 109 -11.25 -32.13 -7.76
CA ASP A 109 -12.21 -32.23 -6.67
C ASP A 109 -12.95 -30.90 -6.35
N THR A 110 -12.46 -29.75 -6.85
CA THR A 110 -13.01 -28.41 -6.53
C THR A 110 -14.08 -27.89 -7.51
N ASN A 111 -14.30 -28.59 -8.62
CA ASN A 111 -15.22 -28.18 -9.68
C ASN A 111 -16.65 -27.93 -9.20
N HIS A 112 -17.15 -28.76 -8.26
CA HIS A 112 -18.51 -28.64 -7.75
C HIS A 112 -18.70 -27.39 -6.88
N ALA A 113 -17.70 -27.01 -6.09
CA ALA A 113 -17.72 -25.82 -5.25
C ALA A 113 -17.77 -24.54 -6.10
N LYS A 114 -16.91 -24.48 -7.11
CA LYS A 114 -16.88 -23.37 -8.08
C LYS A 114 -18.20 -23.25 -8.83
N GLU A 115 -18.76 -24.36 -9.31
CA GLU A 115 -20.06 -24.36 -9.99
C GLU A 115 -21.16 -23.82 -9.07
N LEU A 116 -21.17 -24.22 -7.80
CA LEU A 116 -22.12 -23.73 -6.82
C LEU A 116 -21.97 -22.21 -6.58
N ILE A 117 -20.75 -21.70 -6.45
CA ILE A 117 -20.49 -20.26 -6.33
C ILE A 117 -20.98 -19.51 -7.58
N ASN A 118 -20.69 -20.04 -8.78
CA ASN A 118 -21.19 -19.47 -10.03
C ASN A 118 -22.72 -19.38 -10.05
N ILE A 119 -23.41 -20.43 -9.59
CA ILE A 119 -24.87 -20.44 -9.51
C ILE A 119 -25.37 -19.39 -8.52
N ILE A 120 -24.74 -19.27 -7.34
CA ILE A 120 -25.10 -18.25 -6.34
C ILE A 120 -24.88 -16.84 -6.92
N MET A 121 -23.79 -16.62 -7.65
CA MET A 121 -23.36 -15.30 -8.15
C MET A 121 -23.86 -14.95 -9.57
N ALA A 122 -24.68 -15.81 -10.19
CA ALA A 122 -25.05 -15.73 -11.61
C ALA A 122 -25.71 -14.40 -12.05
N ASN A 123 -26.32 -13.65 -11.13
CA ASN A 123 -27.03 -12.41 -11.42
C ASN A 123 -26.14 -11.15 -11.41
N LEU A 124 -24.84 -11.29 -11.17
CA LEU A 124 -23.93 -10.18 -11.35
C LEU A 124 -23.86 -9.84 -12.85
N ARG A 125 -24.03 -8.57 -13.23
CA ARG A 125 -24.08 -8.13 -14.63
C ARG A 125 -22.68 -8.05 -15.23
N ASP A 126 -22.45 -8.63 -16.40
CA ASP A 126 -21.15 -8.52 -17.06
C ASP A 126 -20.96 -7.12 -17.66
N ASP A 127 -19.85 -6.50 -17.29
CA ASP A 127 -19.44 -5.24 -17.88
C ASP A 127 -18.59 -5.56 -19.11
N THR A 128 -18.97 -5.00 -20.25
CA THR A 128 -18.29 -5.18 -21.55
C THR A 128 -16.92 -4.48 -21.61
N ILE A 129 -16.47 -3.92 -20.48
CA ILE A 129 -15.22 -3.18 -20.38
C ILE A 129 -14.04 -4.15 -20.50
N ASN A 130 -13.16 -3.88 -21.47
CA ASN A 130 -11.91 -4.60 -21.65
C ASN A 130 -10.80 -3.96 -20.79
N PRO A 131 -10.27 -4.65 -19.76
CA PRO A 131 -9.22 -4.10 -18.90
C PRO A 131 -7.94 -3.71 -19.66
N GLU A 132 -7.67 -4.28 -20.84
CA GLU A 132 -6.51 -3.95 -21.67
C GLU A 132 -6.53 -2.52 -22.22
N THR A 133 -7.71 -1.90 -22.28
CA THR A 133 -7.84 -0.50 -22.69
C THR A 133 -7.52 0.47 -21.55
N LEU A 134 -7.43 -0.04 -20.33
CA LEU A 134 -7.26 0.75 -19.11
C LEU A 134 -5.88 0.50 -18.49
N LEU A 135 -5.45 -0.75 -18.39
CA LEU A 135 -4.24 -1.13 -17.67
C LEU A 135 -3.16 -1.60 -18.63
N ASP A 136 -1.90 -1.40 -18.24
CA ASP A 136 -0.79 -2.02 -18.95
C ASP A 136 -0.70 -3.52 -18.61
N GLN A 137 0.21 -4.22 -19.30
CA GLN A 137 0.34 -5.66 -19.14
C GLN A 137 0.87 -6.06 -17.75
N ASP A 138 1.71 -5.23 -17.11
CA ASP A 138 2.26 -5.53 -15.79
C ASP A 138 1.17 -5.40 -14.72
N ASP A 139 0.33 -4.38 -14.81
CA ASP A 139 -0.82 -4.19 -13.93
C ASP A 139 -1.86 -5.32 -14.08
N ILE A 140 -2.14 -5.75 -15.31
CA ILE A 140 -3.03 -6.89 -15.58
C ILE A 140 -2.48 -8.15 -14.91
N CYS A 141 -1.20 -8.45 -15.13
CA CYS A 141 -0.59 -9.63 -14.55
C CYS A 141 -0.48 -9.55 -13.02
N PHE A 142 -0.23 -8.36 -12.48
CA PHE A 142 -0.28 -8.12 -11.04
C PHE A 142 -1.65 -8.50 -10.46
N PHE A 143 -2.76 -8.05 -11.07
CA PHE A 143 -4.10 -8.43 -10.61
C PHE A 143 -4.35 -9.93 -10.72
N VAL A 144 -3.94 -10.56 -11.84
CA VAL A 144 -4.05 -12.01 -12.02
C VAL A 144 -3.33 -12.76 -10.90
N PHE A 145 -2.08 -12.45 -10.60
CA PHE A 145 -1.33 -13.15 -9.55
C PHE A 145 -1.76 -12.79 -8.12
N SER A 146 -2.39 -11.63 -7.92
CA SER A 146 -2.95 -11.21 -6.62
C SER A 146 -4.33 -11.83 -6.33
N LEU A 147 -5.09 -12.18 -7.37
CA LEU A 147 -6.50 -12.61 -7.26
C LEU A 147 -6.75 -14.05 -7.68
N ALA A 148 -5.90 -14.64 -8.52
CA ALA A 148 -6.00 -16.04 -8.91
C ALA A 148 -5.28 -16.91 -7.87
N HIS A 149 -6.06 -17.58 -7.03
CA HIS A 149 -5.55 -18.38 -5.93
C HIS A 149 -5.22 -19.80 -6.36
N ASN A 150 -4.09 -20.29 -5.88
CA ASN A 150 -3.66 -21.66 -6.10
C ASN A 150 -2.72 -22.11 -5.00
N VAL A 151 -2.88 -23.34 -4.54
CA VAL A 151 -1.95 -24.03 -3.66
C VAL A 151 -1.22 -25.10 -4.49
N ASN A 152 -0.07 -24.72 -5.03
CA ASN A 152 0.61 -25.50 -6.06
C ASN A 152 1.58 -26.54 -5.45
N SER A 153 1.15 -27.80 -5.42
CA SER A 153 1.95 -28.94 -4.93
C SER A 153 2.82 -29.60 -6.00
N THR A 154 2.71 -29.21 -7.28
CA THR A 154 3.36 -29.91 -8.41
C THR A 154 4.69 -29.31 -8.85
N LEU A 155 5.15 -28.24 -8.22
CA LEU A 155 6.45 -27.66 -8.51
C LEU A 155 7.56 -28.43 -7.79
N THR A 156 8.02 -29.52 -8.41
CA THR A 156 9.28 -30.21 -8.06
C THR A 156 10.52 -29.38 -8.40
N TYR A 157 10.33 -28.33 -9.20
CA TYR A 157 11.34 -27.32 -9.54
C TYR A 157 10.82 -25.95 -9.12
N GLN A 158 11.68 -25.10 -8.55
CA GLN A 158 11.33 -23.69 -8.40
C GLN A 158 10.94 -23.19 -9.79
N LYS A 159 9.73 -22.62 -9.96
CA LYS A 159 9.24 -22.08 -11.24
C LYS A 159 10.22 -21.06 -11.87
N PHE A 160 11.19 -20.61 -11.08
CA PHE A 160 12.24 -19.65 -11.44
C PHE A 160 13.67 -20.23 -11.50
N ASP A 161 13.94 -21.46 -11.04
CA ASP A 161 15.24 -22.14 -11.23
C ASP A 161 15.33 -22.92 -12.54
N THR A 162 14.23 -23.08 -13.30
CA THR A 162 14.35 -23.48 -14.70
C THR A 162 15.08 -22.44 -15.57
N TYR A 163 15.51 -21.30 -15.00
CA TYR A 163 16.22 -20.22 -15.68
C TYR A 163 17.45 -19.65 -14.94
N SER A 164 17.97 -20.34 -13.91
CA SER A 164 19.30 -20.04 -13.33
C SER A 164 20.05 -21.34 -13.04
N ALA A 165 21.27 -21.46 -13.56
CA ALA A 165 22.06 -22.68 -13.52
C ALA A 165 22.60 -22.97 -12.12
N ASN A 166 22.01 -23.93 -11.39
CA ASN A 166 22.79 -24.86 -10.57
C ASN A 166 22.00 -26.16 -10.26
N PRO A 167 22.35 -27.32 -10.84
CA PRO A 167 21.60 -28.58 -10.69
C PRO A 167 21.82 -29.32 -9.35
N GLU A 168 22.55 -28.74 -8.39
CA GLU A 168 22.94 -29.45 -7.14
C GLU A 168 22.15 -29.04 -5.88
N VAL A 169 21.17 -28.13 -5.96
CA VAL A 169 20.35 -27.80 -4.79
C VAL A 169 19.21 -28.80 -4.66
N GLN A 170 19.23 -29.62 -3.60
CA GLN A 170 18.08 -30.45 -3.22
C GLN A 170 16.86 -29.54 -2.97
N VAL A 171 15.93 -29.52 -3.92
CA VAL A 171 14.68 -28.75 -3.82
C VAL A 171 13.83 -29.39 -2.73
N GLN A 172 13.73 -28.71 -1.58
CA GLN A 172 12.76 -29.10 -0.57
C GLN A 172 11.36 -28.78 -1.09
N GLU A 173 10.65 -29.82 -1.58
CA GLU A 173 9.28 -29.75 -2.09
C GLU A 173 8.35 -29.13 -1.05
N THR A 174 8.11 -27.83 -1.19
CA THR A 174 7.23 -27.08 -0.30
C THR A 174 6.27 -26.28 -1.16
N THR A 175 4.98 -26.47 -0.87
CA THR A 175 3.88 -25.93 -1.65
C THR A 175 3.87 -24.40 -1.60
N ARG A 176 3.76 -23.76 -2.76
CA ARG A 176 3.58 -22.31 -2.89
C ARG A 176 2.10 -21.97 -2.91
N GLU A 177 1.75 -20.86 -2.29
CA GLU A 177 0.40 -20.30 -2.36
C GLU A 177 0.44 -18.99 -3.17
N GLU A 178 -0.23 -19.00 -4.33
CA GLU A 178 -0.44 -17.84 -5.21
C GLU A 178 -1.82 -17.21 -4.89
N GLY A 179 -2.06 -15.95 -5.26
CA GLY A 179 -3.33 -15.25 -5.00
C GLY A 179 -3.50 -14.75 -3.56
N VAL A 180 -2.38 -14.43 -2.91
CA VAL A 180 -2.35 -13.85 -1.56
C VAL A 180 -1.50 -12.57 -1.55
N VAL A 181 -1.82 -11.68 -0.62
CA VAL A 181 -1.10 -10.41 -0.43
C VAL A 181 -0.70 -10.22 1.02
N SER A 182 0.43 -9.55 1.24
CA SER A 182 0.86 -9.14 2.56
C SER A 182 0.10 -7.90 3.03
N VAL A 183 -0.57 -7.95 4.19
CA VAL A 183 -1.46 -6.86 4.66
C VAL A 183 -0.70 -5.57 4.95
N THR A 184 0.39 -5.63 5.71
CA THR A 184 1.19 -4.45 6.10
C THR A 184 2.56 -4.40 5.41
N GLY A 185 2.74 -5.17 4.35
CA GLY A 185 4.08 -5.45 3.79
C GLY A 185 4.96 -6.26 4.74
N SER A 186 4.44 -6.71 5.89
CA SER A 186 5.12 -7.62 6.82
C SER A 186 5.07 -9.07 6.31
N PRO A 187 6.16 -9.84 6.45
CA PRO A 187 6.16 -11.26 6.07
C PRO A 187 5.20 -12.12 6.91
N ASP A 188 4.73 -11.60 8.05
CA ASP A 188 3.91 -12.37 8.98
C ASP A 188 2.39 -12.22 8.73
N THR A 189 1.98 -11.22 7.94
CA THR A 189 0.56 -10.92 7.70
C THR A 189 0.18 -11.24 6.26
N THR A 190 -0.65 -12.25 6.01
CA THR A 190 -1.04 -12.65 4.66
C THR A 190 -2.54 -12.90 4.55
N VAL A 191 -3.16 -12.44 3.46
CA VAL A 191 -4.59 -12.62 3.19
C VAL A 191 -4.85 -12.94 1.72
N ALA A 192 -5.81 -13.83 1.45
CA ALA A 192 -6.32 -14.05 0.09
C ALA A 192 -7.35 -12.97 -0.26
N ILE A 193 -6.89 -11.84 -0.82
CA ILE A 193 -7.73 -10.65 -1.03
C ILE A 193 -8.94 -10.92 -1.94
N GLY A 194 -8.81 -11.80 -2.93
CA GLY A 194 -9.95 -12.17 -3.76
C GLY A 194 -11.10 -12.83 -2.97
N ARG A 195 -10.81 -13.48 -1.84
CA ARG A 195 -11.85 -14.05 -0.97
C ARG A 195 -12.59 -12.98 -0.16
N THR A 196 -11.89 -11.91 0.19
CA THR A 196 -12.53 -10.71 0.72
C THR A 196 -13.47 -10.10 -0.33
N LEU A 197 -13.02 -10.01 -1.59
CA LEU A 197 -13.82 -9.46 -2.69
C LEU A 197 -15.09 -10.26 -2.96
N PHE A 198 -15.09 -11.59 -2.80
CA PHE A 198 -16.31 -12.38 -2.98
C PHE A 198 -17.41 -11.98 -2.00
N GLY A 199 -17.06 -11.74 -0.73
CA GLY A 199 -18.03 -11.29 0.26
C GLY A 199 -18.59 -9.89 -0.06
N ILE A 200 -17.73 -8.98 -0.52
CA ILE A 200 -18.13 -7.64 -0.98
C ILE A 200 -19.06 -7.75 -2.20
N ALA A 201 -18.68 -8.51 -3.23
CA ALA A 201 -19.47 -8.70 -4.44
C ALA A 201 -20.82 -9.37 -4.15
N ALA A 202 -20.87 -10.30 -3.20
CA ALA A 202 -22.10 -10.98 -2.78
C ALA A 202 -23.12 -10.05 -2.10
N ALA A 203 -22.72 -8.83 -1.70
CA ALA A 203 -23.63 -7.84 -1.18
C ALA A 203 -24.51 -7.19 -2.26
N HIS A 204 -24.22 -7.41 -3.55
CA HIS A 204 -24.97 -6.86 -4.68
C HIS A 204 -26.47 -7.17 -4.60
N ASP A 205 -27.32 -6.19 -4.92
CA ASP A 205 -28.76 -6.30 -4.68
C ASP A 205 -29.48 -7.20 -5.69
N ALA A 206 -28.88 -7.42 -6.87
CA ALA A 206 -29.35 -8.42 -7.84
C ALA A 206 -29.11 -9.87 -7.39
N ILE A 207 -28.26 -10.11 -6.39
CA ILE A 207 -28.02 -11.45 -5.86
C ILE A 207 -29.04 -11.73 -4.75
N GLN A 208 -29.79 -12.81 -4.93
CA GLN A 208 -30.83 -13.24 -4.01
C GLN A 208 -30.47 -14.58 -3.37
N ASP A 209 -31.07 -14.85 -2.21
CA ASP A 209 -31.01 -16.16 -1.56
C ASP A 209 -31.49 -17.26 -2.53
N LYS A 210 -30.79 -18.39 -2.52
CA LYS A 210 -31.12 -19.53 -3.40
C LYS A 210 -31.45 -20.75 -2.57
N SER A 211 -32.50 -21.48 -2.93
CA SER A 211 -32.74 -22.77 -2.28
C SER A 211 -31.63 -23.76 -2.66
N ILE A 212 -31.31 -24.71 -1.78
CA ILE A 212 -30.38 -25.81 -2.10
C ILE A 212 -30.83 -26.52 -3.38
N LYS A 213 -32.13 -26.76 -3.55
CA LYS A 213 -32.72 -27.38 -4.74
C LYS A 213 -32.39 -26.61 -6.03
N ASP A 214 -32.54 -25.29 -6.02
CA ASP A 214 -32.22 -24.44 -7.18
C ASP A 214 -30.71 -24.41 -7.45
N ALA A 215 -29.90 -24.40 -6.39
CA ALA A 215 -28.45 -24.43 -6.45
C ALA A 215 -27.88 -25.74 -7.04
N ILE A 216 -28.52 -26.88 -6.82
CA ILE A 216 -28.07 -28.18 -7.34
C ILE A 216 -28.70 -28.54 -8.69
N GLY A 217 -29.74 -27.83 -9.15
CA GLY A 217 -30.42 -28.09 -10.42
C GLY A 217 -31.19 -29.41 -10.49
N SER A 218 -31.57 -30.00 -9.35
CA SER A 218 -32.22 -31.32 -9.26
C SER A 218 -33.74 -31.23 -9.37
N THR A 219 -34.31 -31.84 -10.42
CA THR A 219 -35.76 -32.07 -10.59
C THR A 219 -36.24 -33.47 -10.22
N THR A 220 -35.41 -34.33 -9.63
CA THR A 220 -35.90 -35.65 -9.19
C THR A 220 -36.84 -35.48 -7.99
N GLU A 221 -38.13 -35.71 -8.26
CA GLU A 221 -39.15 -35.97 -7.25
C GLU A 221 -38.63 -37.04 -6.29
N SER A 222 -38.71 -36.74 -4.99
CA SER A 222 -38.37 -37.65 -3.92
C SER A 222 -39.21 -38.91 -4.03
N THR A 223 -38.60 -40.05 -4.37
CA THR A 223 -39.17 -41.35 -4.02
C THR A 223 -39.22 -41.45 -2.50
N ALA A 224 -40.46 -41.37 -1.99
CA ALA A 224 -40.98 -41.75 -0.68
C ALA A 224 -39.95 -41.99 0.44
N GLY A 225 -39.91 -41.06 1.41
CA GLY A 225 -39.26 -41.28 2.71
C GLY A 225 -38.46 -40.08 3.25
N ASN A 226 -39.04 -38.88 3.24
CA ASN A 226 -38.62 -37.68 3.99
C ASN A 226 -37.14 -37.21 3.87
N PRO A 227 -36.85 -36.24 2.98
CA PRO A 227 -36.07 -35.05 3.34
C PRO A 227 -36.55 -33.79 2.58
N GLN A 228 -37.78 -33.34 2.83
CA GLN A 228 -38.39 -32.21 2.10
C GLN A 228 -37.97 -30.83 2.64
N THR A 229 -37.62 -30.73 3.92
CA THR A 229 -37.36 -29.45 4.62
C THR A 229 -35.97 -28.85 4.38
N GLU A 230 -34.92 -29.66 4.16
CA GLU A 230 -33.56 -29.12 3.96
C GLU A 230 -33.26 -28.75 2.51
N LYS A 231 -33.85 -29.42 1.51
CA LYS A 231 -33.68 -29.02 0.09
C LYS A 231 -34.29 -27.65 -0.23
N GLU A 232 -35.29 -27.24 0.55
CA GLU A 232 -35.92 -25.92 0.46
C GLU A 232 -35.18 -24.85 1.28
N ALA A 233 -34.15 -25.24 2.04
CA ALA A 233 -33.35 -24.30 2.82
C ALA A 233 -32.63 -23.30 1.92
N LEU A 234 -32.57 -22.06 2.39
CA LEU A 234 -32.02 -20.93 1.66
C LEU A 234 -30.53 -20.73 1.97
N LEU A 235 -29.71 -20.83 0.92
CA LEU A 235 -28.33 -20.39 0.89
C LEU A 235 -28.30 -18.87 0.77
N LYS A 236 -27.81 -18.23 1.83
CA LYS A 236 -27.56 -16.79 1.85
C LYS A 236 -26.25 -16.50 1.11
N PRO A 237 -26.22 -15.59 0.12
CA PRO A 237 -25.07 -15.41 -0.76
C PRO A 237 -23.76 -15.10 -0.04
N ILE A 238 -23.76 -14.11 0.86
CA ILE A 238 -22.56 -13.66 1.58
C ILE A 238 -21.90 -14.78 2.39
N PRO A 239 -22.58 -15.45 3.35
CA PRO A 239 -21.96 -16.54 4.09
C PRO A 239 -21.65 -17.75 3.20
N ALA A 240 -22.43 -18.00 2.13
CA ALA A 240 -22.20 -19.12 1.22
C ALA A 240 -20.89 -18.97 0.43
N VAL A 241 -20.62 -17.82 -0.20
CA VAL A 241 -19.41 -17.63 -1.04
C VAL A 241 -18.15 -17.29 -0.24
N THR A 242 -18.29 -17.06 1.07
CA THR A 242 -17.18 -16.76 1.97
C THR A 242 -16.80 -17.98 2.81
N VAL A 243 -17.22 -18.03 4.07
CA VAL A 243 -16.88 -19.13 4.98
C VAL A 243 -17.58 -20.44 4.60
N GLY A 244 -18.75 -20.37 3.96
CA GLY A 244 -19.48 -21.53 3.44
C GLY A 244 -18.67 -22.29 2.40
N ASP A 245 -18.09 -21.60 1.42
CA ASP A 245 -17.19 -22.21 0.45
C ASP A 245 -15.93 -22.76 1.13
N VAL A 246 -15.19 -21.92 1.86
CA VAL A 246 -13.90 -22.35 2.42
C VAL A 246 -14.05 -23.52 3.39
N LEU A 247 -14.98 -23.42 4.34
CA LEU A 247 -15.17 -24.44 5.35
C LEU A 247 -16.01 -25.60 4.81
N GLY A 248 -17.08 -25.30 4.09
CA GLY A 248 -18.03 -26.30 3.62
C GLY A 248 -17.46 -27.18 2.52
N SER A 249 -16.72 -26.61 1.56
CA SER A 249 -15.98 -27.37 0.55
C SER A 249 -14.88 -28.20 1.20
N SER A 250 -14.08 -27.62 2.09
CA SER A 250 -13.00 -28.36 2.76
C SER A 250 -13.51 -29.51 3.61
N ALA A 251 -14.67 -29.35 4.26
CA ALA A 251 -15.29 -30.39 5.08
C ALA A 251 -15.65 -31.63 4.25
N VAL A 252 -16.11 -31.46 3.01
CA VAL A 252 -16.58 -32.57 2.16
C VAL A 252 -15.50 -33.10 1.20
N LEU A 253 -14.51 -32.28 0.83
CA LEU A 253 -13.45 -32.65 -0.12
C LEU A 253 -12.25 -33.34 0.53
N HIS A 254 -12.10 -33.25 1.85
CA HIS A 254 -10.94 -33.78 2.56
C HIS A 254 -11.35 -34.66 3.72
N SER A 255 -10.61 -35.76 3.91
CA SER A 255 -10.79 -36.61 5.08
C SER A 255 -10.45 -35.87 6.38
N ARG A 256 -11.05 -36.30 7.49
CA ARG A 256 -10.76 -35.75 8.84
C ARG A 256 -9.26 -35.74 9.16
N VAL A 257 -8.54 -36.79 8.78
CA VAL A 257 -7.08 -36.90 9.01
C VAL A 257 -6.31 -35.86 8.20
N GLN A 258 -6.69 -35.64 6.94
CA GLN A 258 -6.08 -34.60 6.11
C GLN A 258 -6.36 -33.21 6.67
N LEU A 259 -7.60 -32.91 7.10
CA LEU A 259 -7.96 -31.62 7.68
C LEU A 259 -7.21 -31.35 8.99
N GLN A 260 -7.11 -32.33 9.89
CA GLN A 260 -6.34 -32.16 11.13
C GLN A 260 -4.88 -31.80 10.88
N LYS A 261 -4.30 -32.29 9.79
CA LYS A 261 -2.92 -31.97 9.40
C LYS A 261 -2.84 -30.67 8.60
N ASN A 262 -3.74 -30.38 7.68
CA ASN A 262 -3.51 -29.38 6.65
C ASN A 262 -4.41 -28.14 6.74
N PHE A 263 -5.41 -28.13 7.62
CA PHE A 263 -6.33 -27.00 7.77
C PHE A 263 -5.65 -25.80 8.47
N GLY A 264 -5.85 -24.60 7.93
CA GLY A 264 -5.32 -23.36 8.50
C GLY A 264 -3.79 -23.35 8.52
N LEU A 265 -3.17 -23.87 7.45
CA LEU A 265 -1.73 -23.79 7.27
C LEU A 265 -1.27 -22.35 7.08
N THR A 266 -0.20 -22.00 7.78
CA THR A 266 0.53 -20.75 7.59
C THR A 266 1.69 -20.96 6.63
N GLY A 267 2.25 -19.85 6.17
CA GLY A 267 3.44 -19.80 5.34
C GLY A 267 4.32 -18.62 5.71
N GLU A 268 5.34 -18.42 4.90
CA GLU A 268 6.33 -17.35 4.99
C GLU A 268 6.62 -16.80 3.60
N TRP A 269 6.93 -15.50 3.53
CA TRP A 269 7.40 -14.89 2.28
C TRP A 269 8.90 -15.16 2.10
N LEU A 270 9.29 -15.55 0.90
CA LEU A 270 10.65 -16.03 0.61
C LEU A 270 11.66 -14.89 0.39
N GLU A 271 11.26 -13.83 -0.29
CA GLU A 271 12.18 -12.78 -0.72
C GLU A 271 12.39 -11.69 0.33
N SER A 272 13.59 -11.09 0.27
CA SER A 272 14.03 -10.00 1.14
C SER A 272 13.39 -8.69 0.72
N GLY A 273 12.51 -8.09 1.54
CA GLY A 273 11.81 -6.83 1.27
C GLY A 273 10.80 -6.80 0.11
N CYS A 274 10.86 -7.74 -0.85
CA CYS A 274 10.03 -7.79 -2.06
C CYS A 274 9.08 -9.01 -2.04
N MET A 275 7.88 -8.88 -1.45
CA MET A 275 6.96 -10.01 -1.27
C MET A 275 6.47 -10.61 -2.61
N LEU A 276 7.10 -11.65 -3.16
CA LEU A 276 6.66 -12.26 -4.43
C LEU A 276 6.17 -13.68 -4.28
N GLU A 277 6.82 -14.47 -3.44
CA GLU A 277 6.48 -15.86 -3.23
C GLU A 277 6.14 -16.13 -1.77
N TYR A 278 4.93 -16.65 -1.56
CA TYR A 278 4.49 -17.13 -0.27
C TYR A 278 4.55 -18.67 -0.23
N LYS A 279 5.39 -19.19 0.65
CA LYS A 279 5.65 -20.61 0.83
C LYS A 279 4.93 -21.13 2.05
N LEU A 280 4.18 -22.22 1.90
CA LEU A 280 3.53 -22.87 3.03
C LEU A 280 4.53 -23.68 3.87
N THR A 281 4.26 -23.75 5.18
CA THR A 281 5.07 -24.46 6.18
C THR A 281 5.24 -25.96 5.89
N ARG A 282 4.37 -26.55 5.08
CA ARG A 282 4.49 -27.93 4.60
C ARG A 282 3.70 -28.14 3.32
N ALA A 283 4.05 -29.21 2.61
CA ALA A 283 3.31 -29.63 1.43
C ALA A 283 1.85 -29.96 1.77
N THR A 284 0.93 -29.49 0.93
CA THR A 284 -0.50 -29.69 1.12
C THR A 284 -1.25 -29.70 -0.20
N ASN A 285 -2.40 -30.35 -0.20
CA ASN A 285 -3.38 -30.38 -1.28
C ASN A 285 -4.72 -29.73 -0.90
N THR A 286 -4.79 -29.10 0.28
CA THR A 286 -5.97 -28.32 0.68
C THR A 286 -5.73 -26.84 0.40
N SER A 287 -6.74 -26.18 -0.14
CA SER A 287 -6.74 -24.73 -0.35
C SER A 287 -7.12 -23.96 0.90
N ALA A 288 -7.62 -24.59 1.97
CA ALA A 288 -7.99 -23.94 3.24
C ALA A 288 -6.78 -23.57 4.12
N THR A 289 -5.89 -22.73 3.59
CA THR A 289 -4.79 -22.08 4.31
C THR A 289 -5.33 -20.99 5.25
N LEU A 290 -4.47 -20.50 6.15
CA LEU A 290 -4.85 -19.39 7.03
C LEU A 290 -5.15 -18.11 6.24
N ALA A 291 -4.40 -17.82 5.16
CA ALA A 291 -4.62 -16.65 4.32
C ALA A 291 -6.00 -16.70 3.63
N HIS A 292 -6.39 -17.89 3.17
CA HIS A 292 -7.70 -18.15 2.58
C HIS A 292 -8.84 -17.97 3.60
N ILE A 293 -8.70 -18.57 4.79
CA ILE A 293 -9.67 -18.42 5.89
C ILE A 293 -9.80 -16.95 6.32
N ALA A 294 -8.67 -16.22 6.45
CA ALA A 294 -8.67 -14.82 6.81
C ALA A 294 -9.43 -13.97 5.78
N GLY A 295 -9.18 -14.17 4.48
CA GLY A 295 -9.88 -13.45 3.41
C GLY A 295 -11.38 -13.75 3.38
N ALA A 296 -11.77 -15.01 3.60
CA ALA A 296 -13.19 -15.37 3.70
C ALA A 296 -13.89 -14.71 4.89
N ILE A 297 -13.25 -14.67 6.06
CA ILE A 297 -13.79 -13.98 7.24
C ILE A 297 -13.88 -12.47 6.99
N ASP A 298 -12.86 -11.85 6.40
CA ASP A 298 -12.86 -10.42 6.07
C ASP A 298 -13.97 -10.09 5.07
N GLY A 299 -14.16 -10.93 4.06
CA GLY A 299 -15.27 -10.85 3.10
C GLY A 299 -16.63 -10.99 3.76
N LEU A 300 -16.79 -11.90 4.71
CA LEU A 300 -18.03 -12.05 5.49
C LEU A 300 -18.33 -10.76 6.28
N ILE A 301 -17.33 -10.19 6.95
CA ILE A 301 -17.46 -8.97 7.75
C ILE A 301 -17.87 -7.78 6.87
N LEU A 302 -17.10 -7.51 5.80
CA LEU A 302 -17.34 -6.37 4.91
C LEU A 302 -18.62 -6.54 4.09
N GLY A 303 -18.87 -7.73 3.57
CA GLY A 303 -20.09 -8.04 2.82
C GLY A 303 -21.35 -7.86 3.67
N THR A 304 -21.33 -8.32 4.93
CA THR A 304 -22.46 -8.12 5.86
C THR A 304 -22.71 -6.65 6.14
N GLU A 305 -21.66 -5.85 6.34
CA GLU A 305 -21.78 -4.40 6.55
C GLU A 305 -22.34 -3.69 5.31
N LEU A 306 -21.85 -4.03 4.12
CA LEU A 306 -22.33 -3.45 2.87
C LEU A 306 -23.78 -3.84 2.56
N LYS A 307 -24.25 -5.01 3.02
CA LYS A 307 -25.64 -5.43 2.80
C LYS A 307 -26.66 -4.63 3.62
N LEU A 308 -26.23 -3.91 4.66
CA LEU A 308 -27.11 -3.06 5.46
C LEU A 308 -27.72 -1.95 4.57
N PRO A 309 -29.04 -1.68 4.65
CA PRO A 309 -29.71 -0.70 3.77
C PRO A 309 -29.13 0.72 3.81
N ASN A 310 -28.64 1.14 4.97
CA ASN A 310 -28.09 2.48 5.20
C ASN A 310 -26.55 2.47 5.32
N SER A 311 -25.89 1.47 4.72
CA SER A 311 -24.44 1.35 4.79
C SER A 311 -23.76 2.48 4.01
N GLN A 312 -23.09 3.35 4.76
CA GLN A 312 -22.24 4.44 4.27
C GLN A 312 -21.15 3.95 3.30
N LEU A 313 -20.68 2.72 3.50
CA LEU A 313 -19.60 2.14 2.70
C LEU A 313 -19.98 1.97 1.23
N ARG A 314 -21.27 1.95 0.88
CA ARG A 314 -21.72 1.86 -0.51
C ARG A 314 -21.34 3.09 -1.34
N ASN A 315 -21.03 4.21 -0.69
CA ASN A 315 -20.67 5.48 -1.34
C ASN A 315 -19.14 5.66 -1.46
N TRP A 316 -18.34 4.72 -0.96
CA TRP A 316 -16.89 4.80 -0.97
C TRP A 316 -16.31 3.99 -2.12
N ASN A 317 -15.14 4.39 -2.63
CA ASN A 317 -14.37 3.55 -3.55
C ASN A 317 -13.94 2.25 -2.84
N LEU A 318 -13.76 1.18 -3.62
CA LEU A 318 -13.32 -0.11 -3.07
C LEU A 318 -11.91 0.00 -2.48
N SER A 319 -11.02 0.75 -3.15
CA SER A 319 -9.71 1.08 -2.63
C SER A 319 -9.78 1.71 -1.24
N THR A 320 -10.63 2.72 -1.03
CA THR A 320 -10.82 3.39 0.27
C THR A 320 -11.33 2.42 1.34
N ILE A 321 -12.29 1.55 1.03
CA ILE A 321 -12.80 0.55 1.99
C ILE A 321 -11.68 -0.40 2.42
N LEU A 322 -10.96 -0.99 1.46
CA LEU A 322 -9.91 -1.97 1.72
C LEU A 322 -8.73 -1.31 2.47
N ARG A 323 -8.31 -0.12 2.05
CA ARG A 323 -7.26 0.68 2.68
C ARG A 323 -7.58 0.97 4.15
N THR A 324 -8.80 1.40 4.44
CA THR A 324 -9.23 1.72 5.80
C THR A 324 -9.43 0.46 6.65
N TYR A 325 -9.99 -0.62 6.11
CA TYR A 325 -10.19 -1.89 6.82
C TYR A 325 -8.88 -2.60 7.18
N TYR A 326 -7.94 -2.64 6.23
CA TYR A 326 -6.60 -3.21 6.42
C TYR A 326 -5.61 -2.21 7.04
N GLY A 327 -6.02 -0.96 7.22
CA GLY A 327 -5.29 0.03 7.99
C GLY A 327 -5.42 -0.17 9.50
N PRO A 328 -4.54 0.47 10.28
CA PRO A 328 -4.53 0.35 11.74
C PRO A 328 -5.78 0.95 12.40
N GLN A 329 -6.39 1.98 11.78
CA GLN A 329 -7.53 2.70 12.33
C GLN A 329 -8.87 2.00 12.07
N GLY A 330 -8.97 1.14 11.05
CA GLY A 330 -10.24 0.52 10.71
C GLY A 330 -11.32 1.52 10.26
N ILE A 331 -12.45 0.96 9.85
CA ILE A 331 -13.63 1.71 9.46
C ILE A 331 -14.49 1.91 10.70
N GLN A 332 -14.77 3.16 11.07
CA GLN A 332 -15.84 3.44 12.05
C GLN A 332 -17.20 3.21 11.39
N SER A 333 -17.94 2.21 11.87
CA SER A 333 -19.30 1.89 11.46
C SER A 333 -20.31 2.29 12.56
N SER A 334 -21.60 2.29 12.19
CA SER A 334 -22.73 2.54 13.08
C SER A 334 -22.64 1.75 14.40
N GLY A 335 -22.99 2.40 15.51
CA GLY A 335 -22.97 1.78 16.84
C GLY A 335 -21.59 1.66 17.50
N ASN A 336 -20.63 2.54 17.16
CA ASN A 336 -19.24 2.51 17.70
C ASN A 336 -18.49 1.20 17.38
N ARG A 337 -18.88 0.50 16.31
CA ARG A 337 -18.21 -0.71 15.87
C ARG A 337 -17.11 -0.36 14.88
N GLN A 338 -15.87 -0.62 15.25
CA GLN A 338 -14.72 -0.44 14.37
C GLN A 338 -14.47 -1.73 13.58
N LEU A 339 -14.62 -1.67 12.25
CA LEU A 339 -14.33 -2.79 11.35
C LEU A 339 -12.85 -2.74 10.96
N THR A 340 -12.09 -3.74 11.38
CA THR A 340 -10.67 -3.82 11.05
C THR A 340 -10.19 -5.25 11.12
N HIS A 341 -9.22 -5.56 10.27
CA HIS A 341 -8.49 -6.83 10.33
C HIS A 341 -7.80 -7.05 11.69
N CYS A 342 -7.46 -5.99 12.43
CA CYS A 342 -6.88 -6.06 13.78
C CYS A 342 -7.85 -6.60 14.84
N ARG A 343 -9.16 -6.57 14.56
CA ARG A 343 -10.23 -7.10 15.41
C ARG A 343 -10.96 -8.26 14.74
N ARG A 344 -10.35 -8.87 13.72
CA ARG A 344 -10.94 -9.96 12.92
C ARG A 344 -11.57 -11.06 13.79
N GLN A 345 -10.84 -11.57 14.78
CA GLN A 345 -11.35 -12.63 15.65
C GLN A 345 -12.60 -12.19 16.43
N GLU A 346 -12.60 -10.98 16.96
CA GLU A 346 -13.72 -10.42 17.72
C GLU A 346 -14.94 -10.20 16.81
N LEU A 347 -14.73 -9.56 15.66
CA LEU A 347 -15.76 -9.32 14.66
C LEU A 347 -16.36 -10.62 14.14
N PHE A 348 -15.51 -11.63 13.89
CA PHE A 348 -15.96 -12.96 13.49
C PHE A 348 -16.74 -13.65 14.59
N ASN A 349 -16.31 -13.58 15.85
CA ASN A 349 -17.05 -14.19 16.96
C ASN A 349 -18.48 -13.64 17.08
N ASN A 350 -18.69 -12.36 16.78
CA ASN A 350 -20.01 -11.74 16.77
C ASN A 350 -20.91 -12.26 15.63
N LEU A 351 -20.32 -12.70 14.52
CA LEU A 351 -21.03 -13.29 13.37
C LEU A 351 -21.14 -14.82 13.47
N ASN A 352 -20.25 -15.46 14.20
CA ASN A 352 -20.13 -16.91 14.35
C ASN A 352 -21.18 -17.46 15.32
N ASN A 353 -22.44 -17.40 14.88
CA ASN A 353 -23.62 -17.88 15.60
C ASN A 353 -24.15 -19.20 14.98
N ALA A 354 -25.26 -19.71 15.53
CA ALA A 354 -25.90 -20.93 15.03
C ALA A 354 -26.34 -20.81 13.57
N GLU A 355 -26.76 -19.62 13.14
CA GLU A 355 -27.19 -19.36 11.77
C GLU A 355 -26.03 -19.45 10.77
N LEU A 356 -24.88 -18.84 11.08
CA LEU A 356 -23.69 -18.94 10.23
C LEU A 356 -23.24 -20.39 10.10
N LYS A 357 -23.19 -21.13 11.21
CA LYS A 357 -22.89 -22.56 11.20
C LYS A 357 -23.86 -23.33 10.30
N GLN A 358 -25.15 -23.01 10.38
CA GLN A 358 -26.17 -23.63 9.55
C GLN A 358 -25.97 -23.32 8.05
N GLN A 359 -25.55 -22.11 7.70
CA GLN A 359 -25.21 -21.76 6.31
C GLN A 359 -24.03 -22.56 5.76
N VAL A 360 -23.02 -22.85 6.60
CA VAL A 360 -21.92 -23.76 6.21
C VAL A 360 -22.44 -25.18 5.97
N VAL A 361 -23.34 -25.68 6.83
CA VAL A 361 -23.99 -26.99 6.63
C VAL A 361 -24.77 -27.01 5.32
N TYR A 362 -25.58 -25.99 5.03
CA TYR A 362 -26.33 -25.90 3.77
C TYR A 362 -25.43 -25.92 2.54
N PHE A 363 -24.30 -25.23 2.60
CA PHE A 363 -23.32 -25.24 1.51
C PHE A 363 -22.71 -26.63 1.31
N SER A 364 -22.25 -27.27 2.39
CA SER A 364 -21.73 -28.65 2.35
C SER A 364 -22.78 -29.66 1.86
N THR A 365 -24.04 -29.51 2.27
CA THR A 365 -25.15 -30.36 1.81
C THR A 365 -25.38 -30.18 0.31
N ALA A 366 -25.40 -28.94 -0.21
CA ALA A 366 -25.51 -28.69 -1.64
C ALA A 366 -24.37 -29.36 -2.44
N LEU A 367 -23.14 -29.30 -1.92
CA LEU A 367 -21.99 -29.99 -2.50
C LEU A 367 -22.09 -31.51 -2.45
N ALA A 368 -22.54 -32.06 -1.33
CA ALA A 368 -22.80 -33.49 -1.17
C ALA A 368 -23.83 -33.98 -2.21
N TYR A 369 -24.88 -33.20 -2.46
CA TYR A 369 -25.89 -33.48 -3.49
C TYR A 369 -25.36 -33.42 -4.93
N LYS A 370 -24.29 -32.66 -5.19
CA LYS A 370 -23.60 -32.63 -6.49
C LYS A 370 -22.71 -33.86 -6.76
N GLY A 371 -22.70 -34.86 -5.87
CA GLY A 371 -22.07 -36.17 -6.12
C GLY A 371 -20.79 -36.41 -5.33
N LEU A 372 -20.45 -35.55 -4.37
CA LEU A 372 -19.28 -35.71 -3.50
C LEU A 372 -19.52 -36.70 -2.35
N ILE A 373 -20.77 -36.98 -2.00
CA ILE A 373 -21.14 -37.95 -0.96
C ILE A 373 -22.16 -38.96 -1.52
N ALA A 374 -21.88 -40.25 -1.35
CA ALA A 374 -22.69 -41.34 -1.90
C ALA A 374 -24.01 -41.53 -1.14
N ASP A 375 -23.96 -41.67 0.19
CA ASP A 375 -25.10 -42.02 1.05
C ASP A 375 -25.25 -41.04 2.23
N ASN A 376 -26.45 -40.93 2.82
CA ASN A 376 -26.72 -40.13 4.03
C ASN A 376 -26.13 -38.70 4.02
N ARG A 377 -26.18 -38.06 2.84
CA ARG A 377 -25.52 -36.79 2.49
C ARG A 377 -25.65 -35.70 3.54
N GLU A 378 -26.84 -35.51 4.09
CA GLU A 378 -27.14 -34.46 5.07
C GLU A 378 -26.45 -34.72 6.43
N ARG A 379 -26.50 -35.96 6.92
CA ARG A 379 -25.85 -36.34 8.18
C ARG A 379 -24.33 -36.23 8.06
N GLU A 380 -23.77 -36.75 6.98
CA GLU A 380 -22.32 -36.73 6.75
C GLU A 380 -21.80 -35.30 6.56
N ALA A 381 -22.52 -34.45 5.82
CA ALA A 381 -22.19 -33.04 5.68
C ALA A 381 -22.20 -32.32 7.05
N LYS A 382 -23.21 -32.56 7.88
CA LYS A 382 -23.31 -31.97 9.21
C LYS A 382 -22.16 -32.39 10.13
N GLU A 383 -21.84 -33.69 10.17
CA GLU A 383 -20.72 -34.22 10.96
C GLU A 383 -19.37 -33.66 10.47
N ALA A 384 -19.18 -33.54 9.16
CA ALA A 384 -17.98 -32.95 8.58
C ALA A 384 -17.84 -31.47 8.95
N VAL A 385 -18.93 -30.70 8.93
CA VAL A 385 -18.94 -29.29 9.34
C VAL A 385 -18.68 -29.13 10.84
N ASP A 386 -19.24 -29.98 11.69
CA ASP A 386 -18.95 -29.96 13.13
C ASP A 386 -17.45 -30.15 13.40
N ASN A 387 -16.81 -31.07 12.67
CA ASN A 387 -15.37 -31.29 12.77
C ASN A 387 -14.55 -30.05 12.32
N ILE A 388 -14.86 -29.47 11.17
CA ILE A 388 -14.08 -28.33 10.66
C ILE A 388 -14.29 -27.05 11.47
N MET A 389 -15.49 -26.83 12.02
CA MET A 389 -15.76 -25.73 12.94
C MET A 389 -14.94 -25.88 14.24
N GLY A 390 -14.75 -27.11 14.71
CA GLY A 390 -13.82 -27.41 15.81
C GLY A 390 -12.38 -27.02 15.48
N LEU A 391 -11.90 -27.34 14.28
CA LEU A 391 -10.56 -26.94 13.81
C LEU A 391 -10.42 -25.43 13.67
N LEU A 392 -11.44 -24.74 13.14
CA LEU A 392 -11.46 -23.28 13.04
C LEU A 392 -11.36 -22.64 14.42
N ASN A 393 -12.08 -23.16 15.42
CA ASN A 393 -11.99 -22.65 16.79
C ASN A 393 -10.57 -22.77 17.35
N ASN A 394 -9.85 -23.86 17.07
CA ASN A 394 -8.45 -24.03 17.46
C ASN A 394 -7.51 -23.06 16.73
N LYS A 395 -7.90 -22.58 15.55
CA LYS A 395 -7.14 -21.63 14.71
C LYS A 395 -7.48 -20.17 14.94
N LYS A 396 -8.44 -19.85 15.80
CA LYS A 396 -8.83 -18.46 16.10
C LYS A 396 -7.68 -17.61 16.66
N GLY A 397 -6.77 -18.22 17.44
CA GLY A 397 -5.58 -17.51 17.95
C GLY A 397 -4.65 -17.03 16.84
N ASP A 398 -4.49 -17.85 15.77
CA ASP A 398 -3.67 -17.49 14.61
C ASP A 398 -4.28 -16.31 13.84
N LEU A 399 -5.62 -16.19 13.81
CA LEU A 399 -6.34 -15.06 13.20
C LEU A 399 -6.19 -13.74 13.96
N SER A 400 -5.77 -13.79 15.22
CA SER A 400 -5.56 -12.63 16.10
C SER A 400 -4.09 -12.38 16.43
N ARG A 401 -3.15 -13.12 15.82
CA ARG A 401 -1.72 -13.09 16.20
C ARG A 401 -1.11 -11.69 16.25
N PHE A 402 -1.58 -10.79 15.38
CA PHE A 402 -1.06 -9.41 15.24
C PHE A 402 -1.93 -8.35 15.88
N ALA A 403 -3.00 -8.74 16.57
CA ALA A 403 -3.99 -7.81 17.11
C ALA A 403 -3.43 -6.84 18.17
N ASN A 404 -2.27 -7.17 18.75
CA ASN A 404 -1.54 -6.41 19.76
C ASN A 404 -0.19 -5.87 19.28
N ASP A 405 0.19 -6.15 18.03
CA ASP A 405 1.42 -5.61 17.45
C ASP A 405 1.23 -4.11 17.22
N ARG A 406 2.05 -3.26 17.86
CA ARG A 406 1.91 -1.81 17.78
C ARG A 406 2.30 -1.23 16.43
N ASP A 407 3.13 -1.94 15.67
CA ASP A 407 3.58 -1.49 14.35
C ASP A 407 2.50 -1.80 13.28
N ILE A 408 1.61 -2.76 13.54
CA ILE A 408 0.54 -3.22 12.63
C ILE A 408 -0.84 -2.71 13.08
N CYS A 409 -1.14 -2.85 14.37
CA CYS A 409 -2.46 -2.71 14.99
C CYS A 409 -2.36 -1.93 16.31
N TYR A 410 -2.15 -0.61 16.26
CA TYR A 410 -2.16 0.20 17.48
C TYR A 410 -3.60 0.49 17.96
N ARG A 411 -3.94 0.01 19.16
CA ARG A 411 -5.28 0.19 19.78
C ARG A 411 -5.39 1.44 20.65
N ILE A 412 -4.26 1.87 21.22
CA ILE A 412 -4.14 3.03 22.10
C ILE A 412 -2.92 3.82 21.60
N THR A 413 -3.16 5.03 21.14
CA THR A 413 -2.12 5.99 20.80
C THR A 413 -1.90 6.89 22.00
N ASP A 414 -0.64 7.05 22.42
CA ASP A 414 -0.29 8.14 23.31
C ASP A 414 -0.55 9.44 22.54
N GLU A 415 -1.41 10.32 23.06
CA GLU A 415 -1.70 11.60 22.42
C GLU A 415 -0.46 12.51 22.31
N ASN A 416 0.58 12.24 23.10
CA ASN A 416 1.85 12.95 23.03
C ASN A 416 2.87 12.28 22.11
N GLU A 417 2.65 11.04 21.69
CA GLU A 417 3.47 10.33 20.69
C GLU A 417 2.58 9.64 19.65
N PRO A 418 1.73 10.39 18.92
CA PRO A 418 0.85 9.81 17.91
C PRO A 418 1.63 9.29 16.69
N PRO A 419 1.12 8.26 16.00
CA PRO A 419 1.68 7.80 14.73
C PRO A 419 1.69 8.92 13.69
N CYS A 420 2.79 9.03 12.96
CA CYS A 420 2.99 10.05 11.95
C CYS A 420 2.34 9.66 10.61
N GLU A 421 1.77 10.64 9.90
CA GLU A 421 1.22 10.47 8.55
C GLU A 421 1.47 11.68 7.62
N THR A 422 2.47 12.50 7.93
CA THR A 422 2.85 13.67 7.12
C THR A 422 3.01 13.27 5.65
N PRO A 423 2.35 13.96 4.71
CA PRO A 423 2.56 13.75 3.27
C PRO A 423 4.04 13.90 2.91
N THR A 424 4.63 12.86 2.33
CA THR A 424 6.07 12.81 2.03
C THR A 424 6.34 12.31 0.61
N ASP A 425 7.06 13.08 -0.19
CA ASP A 425 7.65 12.66 -1.46
C ASP A 425 9.06 12.11 -1.19
N LEU A 426 9.16 10.78 -1.20
CA LEU A 426 10.41 10.06 -0.95
C LEU A 426 11.15 9.77 -2.26
N TYR A 427 12.35 10.32 -2.38
CA TYR A 427 13.29 10.11 -3.48
C TYR A 427 14.33 9.07 -3.04
N LEU A 428 14.21 7.85 -3.54
CA LEU A 428 15.16 6.78 -3.29
C LEU A 428 16.21 6.76 -4.40
N VAL A 429 17.49 6.88 -4.07
CA VAL A 429 18.59 6.73 -5.02
C VAL A 429 19.33 5.44 -4.67
N LEU A 430 19.17 4.41 -5.50
CA LEU A 430 19.76 3.09 -5.28
C LEU A 430 21.24 3.07 -5.66
N ASP A 431 22.04 2.29 -4.92
CA ASP A 431 23.39 1.99 -5.37
C ASP A 431 23.30 0.98 -6.51
N THR A 432 23.66 1.47 -7.68
CA THR A 432 23.57 0.79 -8.97
C THR A 432 24.95 0.50 -9.54
N SER A 433 26.01 0.65 -8.73
CA SER A 433 27.36 0.23 -9.11
C SER A 433 27.42 -1.21 -9.53
N GLN A 434 28.39 -1.53 -10.38
CA GLN A 434 28.58 -2.89 -10.86
C GLN A 434 28.80 -3.88 -9.69
N ASP A 435 29.51 -3.46 -8.64
CA ASP A 435 29.77 -4.28 -7.44
C ASP A 435 28.50 -4.62 -6.66
N VAL A 436 27.51 -3.71 -6.63
CA VAL A 436 26.22 -3.93 -5.97
C VAL A 436 25.24 -4.63 -6.89
N ALA A 437 25.10 -4.16 -8.14
CA ALA A 437 24.14 -4.67 -9.10
C ALA A 437 24.41 -6.15 -9.44
N THR A 438 25.66 -6.57 -9.57
CA THR A 438 25.99 -7.97 -9.90
C THR A 438 26.01 -8.91 -8.70
N ASN A 439 26.15 -8.38 -7.47
CA ASN A 439 26.23 -9.18 -6.25
C ASN A 439 24.86 -9.40 -5.59
N GLU A 440 24.41 -10.65 -5.55
CA GLU A 440 23.11 -11.03 -4.98
C GLU A 440 22.95 -10.63 -3.50
N ILE A 441 24.02 -10.71 -2.71
CA ILE A 441 24.01 -10.37 -1.29
C ILE A 441 23.69 -8.89 -1.10
N TYR A 442 24.34 -8.01 -1.87
CA TYR A 442 24.10 -6.56 -1.79
C TYR A 442 22.72 -6.16 -2.32
N ARG A 443 22.23 -6.81 -3.38
CA ARG A 443 20.85 -6.60 -3.87
C ARG A 443 19.82 -6.98 -2.81
N LYS A 444 19.97 -8.15 -2.16
CA LYS A 444 19.08 -8.60 -1.08
C LYS A 444 19.14 -7.68 0.14
N LEU A 445 20.33 -7.22 0.51
CA LEU A 445 20.51 -6.26 1.61
C LEU A 445 19.81 -4.93 1.33
N GLN A 446 20.05 -4.33 0.16
CA GLN A 446 19.38 -3.09 -0.25
C GLN A 446 17.86 -3.25 -0.27
N SER A 447 17.38 -4.36 -0.83
CA SER A 447 15.95 -4.69 -0.89
C SER A 447 15.33 -4.81 0.51
N GLU A 448 15.99 -5.49 1.45
CA GLU A 448 15.47 -5.63 2.82
C GLU A 448 15.46 -4.31 3.57
N ILE A 449 16.52 -3.50 3.46
CA ILE A 449 16.58 -2.16 4.06
C ILE A 449 15.42 -1.30 3.55
N LEU A 450 15.22 -1.29 2.22
CA LEU A 450 14.09 -0.59 1.61
C LEU A 450 12.77 -1.10 2.17
N GLY A 451 12.59 -2.42 2.23
CA GLY A 451 11.40 -3.01 2.83
C GLY A 451 11.18 -2.51 4.27
N VAL A 452 12.22 -2.45 5.12
CA VAL A 452 12.11 -1.95 6.50
C VAL A 452 11.65 -0.48 6.52
N ILE A 453 12.23 0.37 5.67
CA ILE A 453 11.89 1.80 5.61
C ILE A 453 10.48 2.01 5.09
N THR A 454 10.14 1.40 3.96
CA THR A 454 8.88 1.64 3.25
C THR A 454 7.68 1.06 3.98
N ARG A 455 7.85 -0.03 4.75
CA ARG A 455 6.79 -0.58 5.62
C ARG A 455 6.29 0.40 6.68
N GLN A 456 7.11 1.36 7.09
CA GLN A 456 6.73 2.35 8.11
C GLN A 456 6.05 3.58 7.54
N LEU A 457 6.09 3.74 6.22
CA LEU A 457 5.57 4.90 5.52
C LEU A 457 4.27 4.52 4.82
N LYS A 458 3.29 5.41 4.90
CA LYS A 458 2.01 5.23 4.22
C LYS A 458 2.05 5.96 2.90
N PHE A 459 2.26 5.20 1.83
CA PHE A 459 2.24 5.71 0.48
C PHE A 459 0.83 5.58 -0.10
N GLU A 460 0.30 6.68 -0.63
CA GLU A 460 -1.06 6.79 -1.17
C GLU A 460 -1.27 8.08 -1.95
N ASN A 461 -2.23 8.05 -2.88
CA ASN A 461 -2.64 9.23 -3.62
C ASN A 461 -3.12 10.34 -2.67
N GLY A 462 -2.68 11.58 -2.92
CA GLY A 462 -2.94 12.72 -2.03
C GLY A 462 -2.17 12.69 -0.70
N GLY A 463 -1.30 11.69 -0.49
CA GLY A 463 -0.49 11.51 0.70
C GLY A 463 1.01 11.50 0.40
N SER A 464 1.67 10.39 0.69
CA SER A 464 3.09 10.21 0.42
C SER A 464 3.31 9.52 -0.92
N THR A 465 4.27 10.00 -1.70
CA THR A 465 4.69 9.37 -2.96
C THR A 465 6.11 8.85 -2.86
N LEU A 466 6.44 7.88 -3.72
CA LEU A 466 7.76 7.29 -3.77
C LEU A 466 8.25 7.18 -5.21
N ARG A 467 9.50 7.59 -5.41
CA ARG A 467 10.21 7.50 -6.69
C ARG A 467 11.56 6.84 -6.47
N VAL A 468 11.90 5.90 -7.35
CA VAL A 468 13.14 5.14 -7.28
C VAL A 468 14.02 5.51 -8.45
N TYR A 469 15.24 5.92 -8.15
CA TYR A 469 16.24 6.34 -9.11
C TYR A 469 17.45 5.41 -9.05
N GLY A 470 18.08 5.23 -10.20
CA GLY A 470 19.37 4.58 -10.36
C GLY A 470 20.28 5.42 -11.25
N SER A 471 21.58 5.25 -11.05
CA SER A 471 22.59 5.87 -11.90
C SER A 471 22.68 5.11 -13.23
N LYS A 472 22.78 5.84 -14.33
CA LYS A 472 22.83 5.29 -15.68
C LYS A 472 24.27 5.22 -16.17
N ARG A 473 24.66 4.06 -16.69
CA ARG A 473 25.95 3.85 -17.35
C ARG A 473 26.06 4.69 -18.62
N ASP A 474 27.20 5.37 -18.78
CA ASP A 474 27.57 6.29 -19.86
C ASP A 474 26.65 7.52 -20.00
N GLY A 475 25.97 7.94 -18.92
CA GLY A 475 24.99 9.02 -18.96
C GLY A 475 25.09 10.00 -17.79
N THR A 476 24.70 11.26 -18.03
CA THR A 476 24.66 12.32 -17.01
C THR A 476 23.31 12.42 -16.31
N LEU A 477 22.48 11.36 -16.32
CA LEU A 477 21.07 11.44 -15.90
C LEU A 477 20.69 10.27 -15.00
N LEU A 478 20.08 10.57 -13.84
CA LEU A 478 19.34 9.63 -13.01
C LEU A 478 18.16 9.04 -13.79
N GLN A 479 18.09 7.70 -13.84
CA GLN A 479 16.98 6.99 -14.44
C GLN A 479 15.95 6.63 -13.37
N GLU A 480 14.69 6.99 -13.59
CA GLU A 480 13.58 6.52 -12.77
C GLU A 480 13.34 5.03 -13.06
N LEU A 481 13.66 4.18 -12.07
CA LEU A 481 13.59 2.72 -12.15
C LEU A 481 12.18 2.21 -11.84
N ALA A 482 11.49 2.89 -10.94
CA ALA A 482 10.08 2.63 -10.63
C ALA A 482 9.37 3.98 -10.50
N ARG A 483 8.35 4.18 -11.35
CA ARG A 483 7.55 5.40 -11.36
C ARG A 483 6.57 5.43 -10.20
N HIS A 484 6.35 6.63 -9.66
CA HIS A 484 5.20 7.05 -8.85
C HIS A 484 4.39 5.89 -8.27
N SER A 485 4.96 5.24 -7.26
CA SER A 485 4.33 4.10 -6.64
C SER A 485 3.89 4.50 -5.24
N ALA A 486 2.59 4.45 -4.98
CA ALA A 486 2.07 4.48 -3.63
C ALA A 486 2.29 3.12 -2.89
N ALA A 487 3.09 2.22 -3.49
CA ALA A 487 3.31 0.87 -3.00
C ALA A 487 4.61 0.73 -2.24
N GLY A 488 4.53 0.34 -0.97
CA GLY A 488 5.72 0.04 -0.15
C GLY A 488 6.57 -1.15 -0.64
N GLY A 489 6.06 -1.99 -1.55
CA GLY A 489 6.76 -3.19 -2.05
C GLY A 489 7.53 -3.03 -3.37
N GLY A 490 7.12 -2.10 -4.24
CA GLY A 490 7.76 -1.83 -5.55
C GLY A 490 9.26 -1.47 -5.47
N PRO A 491 9.69 -0.54 -4.59
CA PRO A 491 11.10 -0.16 -4.47
C PRO A 491 12.04 -1.29 -4.04
N ALA A 492 11.61 -2.13 -3.10
CA ALA A 492 12.41 -3.28 -2.69
C ALA A 492 12.61 -4.25 -3.86
N CYS A 493 11.56 -4.50 -4.63
CA CYS A 493 11.66 -5.32 -5.84
C CYS A 493 12.59 -4.70 -6.90
N ALA A 494 12.54 -3.40 -7.11
CA ALA A 494 13.46 -2.71 -8.02
C ALA A 494 14.93 -2.92 -7.60
N ALA A 495 15.24 -2.87 -6.30
CA ALA A 495 16.57 -3.15 -5.78
C ALA A 495 16.98 -4.63 -5.92
N LEU A 496 16.05 -5.56 -5.75
CA LEU A 496 16.32 -7.00 -5.85
C LEU A 496 16.62 -7.44 -7.30
N PHE A 497 15.91 -6.85 -8.27
CA PHE A 497 15.96 -7.21 -9.69
C PHE A 497 16.74 -6.19 -10.55
N LEU A 498 17.72 -5.49 -9.96
CA LEU A 498 18.57 -4.54 -10.70
C LEU A 498 19.20 -5.13 -11.98
N THR A 499 19.53 -6.42 -11.97
CA THR A 499 20.13 -7.14 -13.12
C THR A 499 19.19 -7.36 -14.29
N ASP A 500 17.88 -7.35 -14.03
CA ASP A 500 16.84 -7.61 -15.02
C ASP A 500 16.43 -6.33 -15.76
N MET A 501 16.88 -5.18 -15.26
CA MET A 501 16.83 -3.90 -15.96
C MET A 501 17.91 -3.85 -17.05
N GLU A 502 17.71 -3.05 -18.11
CA GLU A 502 18.63 -3.00 -19.25
C GLU A 502 20.09 -2.83 -18.80
N ARG A 503 21.02 -3.64 -19.35
CA ARG A 503 22.46 -3.58 -19.00
C ARG A 503 23.12 -2.21 -19.20
N ASN A 504 22.49 -1.33 -19.98
CA ASN A 504 22.93 0.05 -20.25
C ASN A 504 22.17 1.10 -19.42
N ALA A 505 21.21 0.68 -18.58
CA ALA A 505 20.38 1.54 -17.73
C ALA A 505 20.90 1.68 -16.29
N VAL A 506 21.82 0.81 -15.85
CA VAL A 506 22.22 0.69 -14.45
C VAL A 506 23.74 0.56 -14.35
N GLY A 507 24.38 1.57 -13.77
CA GLY A 507 25.84 1.64 -13.58
C GLY A 507 26.23 3.06 -13.18
N ALA A 508 27.02 3.21 -12.11
CA ALA A 508 27.42 4.52 -11.62
C ALA A 508 28.78 4.93 -12.17
N ASP A 509 28.81 5.98 -12.99
CA ASP A 509 30.07 6.54 -13.49
C ASP A 509 30.58 7.70 -12.61
N SER A 510 29.70 8.40 -11.87
CA SER A 510 30.07 9.57 -11.05
C SER A 510 28.98 9.96 -10.03
N GLU A 511 29.29 9.91 -8.71
CA GLU A 511 28.36 10.40 -7.68
C GLU A 511 28.04 11.90 -7.83
N THR A 512 28.93 12.68 -8.46
CA THR A 512 28.74 14.12 -8.68
C THR A 512 27.56 14.37 -9.63
N ASP A 513 27.41 13.54 -10.65
CA ASP A 513 26.34 13.69 -11.66
C ASP A 513 24.98 13.27 -11.11
N ASP A 514 24.96 12.27 -10.22
CA ASP A 514 23.77 11.87 -9.47
C ASP A 514 23.23 13.06 -8.66
N PHE A 515 24.07 13.75 -7.89
CA PHE A 515 23.63 14.91 -7.10
C PHE A 515 23.29 16.15 -7.94
N ASN A 516 23.99 16.38 -9.05
CA ASN A 516 23.64 17.47 -9.98
C ASN A 516 22.26 17.24 -10.61
N THR A 517 21.99 16.02 -11.07
CA THR A 517 20.68 15.66 -11.64
C THR A 517 19.58 15.71 -10.59
N LEU A 518 19.87 15.25 -9.37
CA LEU A 518 18.92 15.31 -8.27
C LEU A 518 18.57 16.76 -7.91
N ASN A 519 19.56 17.66 -7.89
CA ASN A 519 19.32 19.09 -7.69
C ASN A 519 18.38 19.67 -8.75
N GLU A 520 18.57 19.32 -10.02
CA GLU A 520 17.68 19.74 -11.11
C GLU A 520 16.27 19.16 -10.96
N ALA A 521 16.16 17.87 -10.63
CA ALA A 521 14.88 17.19 -10.44
C ALA A 521 14.05 17.83 -9.32
N ILE A 522 14.67 18.12 -8.16
CA ILE A 522 14.00 18.77 -7.03
C ILE A 522 13.63 20.22 -7.37
N THR A 523 14.51 20.96 -8.06
CA THR A 523 14.21 22.33 -8.52
C THR A 523 13.01 22.36 -9.46
N ASN A 524 12.97 21.46 -10.45
CA ASN A 524 11.86 21.36 -11.39
C ASN A 524 10.55 20.96 -10.70
N HIS A 525 10.62 20.04 -9.73
CA HIS A 525 9.45 19.65 -8.94
C HIS A 525 8.90 20.82 -8.13
N LYS A 526 9.75 21.58 -7.41
CA LYS A 526 9.32 22.78 -6.66
C LYS A 526 8.62 23.78 -7.57
N LYS A 527 9.20 24.05 -8.73
CA LYS A 527 8.63 24.98 -9.72
C LYS A 527 7.26 24.53 -10.23
N ALA A 528 7.07 23.23 -10.45
CA ALA A 528 5.79 22.67 -10.90
C ALA A 528 4.66 22.81 -9.86
N ARG A 529 5.00 23.03 -8.58
CA ARG A 529 4.05 23.09 -7.47
C ARG A 529 4.04 24.43 -6.73
N GLU A 530 4.71 25.44 -7.29
CA GLU A 530 4.83 26.79 -6.71
C GLU A 530 3.46 27.49 -6.50
N GLU A 531 2.43 27.05 -7.23
CA GLU A 531 1.08 27.62 -7.11
C GLU A 531 0.24 26.96 -6.00
N MET A 532 0.72 25.87 -5.39
CA MET A 532 0.00 25.18 -4.33
C MET A 532 0.28 25.82 -2.97
N HIS A 533 -0.74 25.97 -2.14
CA HIS A 533 -0.58 26.53 -0.79
C HIS A 533 0.06 25.57 0.22
N GLY A 534 0.09 24.27 -0.11
CA GLY A 534 0.82 23.27 0.65
C GLY A 534 1.31 22.16 -0.26
N ASP A 535 2.44 21.59 0.13
CA ASP A 535 3.19 20.62 -0.66
C ASP A 535 3.82 19.56 0.25
N ALA A 536 3.91 18.33 -0.24
CA ALA A 536 4.48 17.22 0.51
C ALA A 536 5.94 17.51 0.89
N SER A 537 6.36 16.97 2.03
CA SER A 537 7.76 17.03 2.45
C SER A 537 8.62 16.32 1.42
N LYS A 538 9.83 16.80 1.18
CA LYS A 538 10.76 16.18 0.21
C LYS A 538 11.89 15.56 0.99
N VAL A 539 12.10 14.27 0.79
CA VAL A 539 13.13 13.52 1.51
C VAL A 539 13.92 12.66 0.54
N ILE A 540 15.24 12.67 0.66
CA ILE A 540 16.12 11.82 -0.13
C ILE A 540 16.69 10.72 0.76
N VAL A 541 16.63 9.48 0.30
CA VAL A 541 17.41 8.38 0.86
C VAL A 541 18.38 7.91 -0.22
N TYR A 542 19.67 8.08 0.06
CA TYR A 542 20.76 7.78 -0.87
C TYR A 542 21.52 6.54 -0.39
N PHE A 543 21.57 5.49 -1.20
CA PHE A 543 22.29 4.27 -0.88
C PHE A 543 23.72 4.32 -1.41
N ASN A 544 24.68 3.94 -0.56
CA ASN A 544 26.05 3.65 -0.98
C ASN A 544 26.58 2.44 -0.19
N LEU A 545 26.60 1.28 -0.85
CA LEU A 545 26.97 -0.01 -0.26
C LEU A 545 28.38 -0.44 -0.67
N ARG A 546 29.10 0.39 -1.41
CA ARG A 546 30.45 0.08 -1.90
C ARG A 546 31.44 0.08 -0.76
N LYS A 547 32.48 -0.75 -0.91
CA LYS A 547 33.66 -0.64 -0.05
C LYS A 547 34.47 0.59 -0.48
N PRO A 548 35.12 1.28 0.47
CA PRO A 548 35.94 2.44 0.13
C PRO A 548 37.08 2.00 -0.80
N THR A 549 37.10 2.52 -2.02
CA THR A 549 38.24 2.36 -2.93
C THR A 549 39.32 3.33 -2.51
N GLY A 550 40.51 2.83 -2.14
CA GLY A 550 41.65 3.67 -1.70
C GLY A 550 42.26 4.59 -2.78
N SER A 551 41.57 4.80 -3.91
CA SER A 551 42.09 5.45 -5.12
C SER A 551 41.20 6.56 -5.68
N GLY A 552 40.34 7.20 -4.86
CA GLY A 552 39.60 8.39 -5.28
C GLY A 552 40.54 9.57 -5.51
N SER A 553 40.51 10.18 -6.69
CA SER A 553 41.32 11.38 -6.97
C SER A 553 40.83 12.56 -6.12
N GLN A 554 41.74 13.37 -5.56
CA GLN A 554 41.36 14.55 -4.77
C GLN A 554 40.45 15.54 -5.54
N ALA A 555 40.53 15.56 -6.87
CA ALA A 555 39.71 16.40 -7.73
C ALA A 555 38.24 15.96 -7.77
N GLN A 556 37.97 14.65 -7.85
CA GLN A 556 36.59 14.10 -7.80
C GLN A 556 35.93 14.38 -6.45
N ASN A 557 36.66 14.23 -5.34
CA ASN A 557 36.15 14.54 -4.00
C ASN A 557 35.77 16.03 -3.86
N ARG A 558 36.51 16.94 -4.50
CA ARG A 558 36.18 18.36 -4.50
C ARG A 558 34.90 18.67 -5.27
N GLN A 559 34.74 18.11 -6.48
CA GLN A 559 33.54 18.32 -7.30
C GLN A 559 32.28 17.79 -6.61
N LEU A 560 32.37 16.63 -5.98
CA LEU A 560 31.27 16.07 -5.20
C LEU A 560 30.91 16.95 -4.00
N SER A 561 31.92 17.42 -3.24
CA SER A 561 31.70 18.32 -2.10
C SER A 561 31.04 19.64 -2.53
N GLU A 562 31.43 20.18 -3.69
CA GLU A 562 30.81 21.36 -4.30
C GLU A 562 29.35 21.09 -4.74
N ALA A 563 29.06 19.95 -5.34
CA ALA A 563 27.69 19.55 -5.71
C ALA A 563 26.78 19.38 -4.48
N LEU A 564 27.24 18.69 -3.44
CA LEU A 564 26.52 18.53 -2.17
C LEU A 564 26.30 19.87 -1.46
N SER A 565 27.32 20.74 -1.44
CA SER A 565 27.20 22.07 -0.84
C SER A 565 26.20 22.93 -1.60
N ARG A 566 26.20 22.86 -2.94
CA ARG A 566 25.20 23.55 -3.77
C ARG A 566 23.79 23.05 -3.51
N PHE A 567 23.60 21.72 -3.43
CA PHE A 567 22.30 21.13 -3.11
C PHE A 567 21.79 21.65 -1.76
N ARG A 568 22.63 21.57 -0.72
CA ARG A 568 22.29 22.03 0.64
C ARG A 568 21.88 23.50 0.69
N VAL A 569 22.55 24.36 -0.08
CA VAL A 569 22.20 25.80 -0.13
C VAL A 569 20.91 26.04 -0.92
N THR A 570 20.67 25.28 -1.99
CA THR A 570 19.49 25.46 -2.87
C THR A 570 18.23 24.83 -2.26
N HIS A 571 18.38 23.78 -1.46
CA HIS A 571 17.32 22.94 -0.93
C HIS A 571 17.57 22.63 0.55
N SER A 572 17.74 23.68 1.36
CA SER A 572 18.08 23.56 2.79
C SER A 572 17.04 22.81 3.62
N GLU A 573 15.81 22.72 3.12
CA GLU A 573 14.69 22.02 3.75
C GLU A 573 14.57 20.55 3.35
N VAL A 574 15.37 20.07 2.39
CA VAL A 574 15.35 18.68 1.91
C VAL A 574 16.47 17.87 2.58
N PRO A 575 16.17 17.05 3.60
CA PRO A 575 17.18 16.20 4.22
C PRO A 575 17.59 15.05 3.29
N ILE A 576 18.88 14.73 3.33
CA ILE A 576 19.46 13.56 2.66
C ILE A 576 19.92 12.56 3.72
N PHE A 577 19.24 11.42 3.78
CA PHE A 577 19.65 10.29 4.60
C PHE A 577 20.51 9.34 3.77
N ALA A 578 21.81 9.32 4.04
CA ALA A 578 22.74 8.44 3.35
C ALA A 578 22.86 7.10 4.09
N VAL A 579 22.50 6.00 3.45
CA VAL A 579 22.51 4.64 4.02
C VAL A 579 23.68 3.86 3.43
N GLY A 580 24.59 3.40 4.29
CA GLY A 580 25.83 2.81 3.80
C GLY A 580 26.88 2.53 4.88
N LEU A 581 28.09 2.22 4.44
CA LEU A 581 29.23 2.03 5.32
C LEU A 581 29.70 3.37 5.88
N LYS A 582 29.84 3.46 7.20
CA LYS A 582 30.20 4.70 7.90
C LYS A 582 31.43 5.37 7.31
N GLU A 583 32.51 4.61 7.13
CA GLU A 583 33.79 5.15 6.61
C GLU A 583 33.63 5.74 5.21
N THR A 584 32.81 5.13 4.36
CA THR A 584 32.58 5.60 2.99
C THR A 584 31.70 6.85 3.00
N LEU A 585 30.63 6.85 3.80
CA LEU A 585 29.72 7.99 3.91
C LEU A 585 30.37 9.20 4.60
N ASP A 586 31.20 8.99 5.63
CA ASP A 586 31.94 10.06 6.30
C ASP A 586 32.95 10.70 5.34
N ALA A 587 33.60 9.90 4.48
CA ALA A 587 34.47 10.41 3.42
C ALA A 587 33.69 11.24 2.38
N LEU A 588 32.50 10.79 1.95
CA LEU A 588 31.64 11.52 1.02
C LEU A 588 31.08 12.81 1.62
N ASN A 589 30.83 12.83 2.93
CA ASN A 589 30.29 13.98 3.66
C ASN A 589 31.38 14.99 4.08
N ALA A 590 32.66 14.68 3.82
CA ALA A 590 33.79 15.53 4.21
C ALA A 590 33.70 16.91 3.51
N GLY A 591 33.51 17.96 4.31
CA GLY A 591 33.49 19.35 3.85
C GLY A 591 32.12 19.93 3.48
N SER A 592 31.08 19.11 3.26
CA SER A 592 29.72 19.60 2.94
C SER A 592 28.75 19.51 4.12
N ALA A 593 28.93 18.50 4.98
CA ALA A 593 28.01 18.16 6.09
C ALA A 593 26.53 18.15 5.66
N ALA A 594 26.26 17.78 4.40
CA ALA A 594 24.94 17.78 3.79
C ALA A 594 24.19 16.47 4.04
N LEU A 595 24.92 15.38 4.33
CA LEU A 595 24.36 14.04 4.52
C LEU A 595 24.13 13.74 6.00
N THR A 596 22.96 13.18 6.31
CA THR A 596 22.70 12.51 7.58
C THR A 596 23.06 11.04 7.42
N VAL A 597 24.15 10.61 8.07
CA VAL A 597 24.67 9.24 7.95
C VAL A 597 23.81 8.24 8.71
N VAL A 598 23.43 7.16 8.03
CA VAL A 598 22.76 5.97 8.59
C VAL A 598 23.71 4.80 8.40
N ASP A 599 24.34 4.40 9.51
CA ASP A 599 25.44 3.44 9.51
C ASP A 599 24.93 2.00 9.51
N ILE A 600 25.22 1.26 8.45
CA ILE A 600 24.89 -0.18 8.35
C ILE A 600 26.14 -1.07 8.38
N SER A 601 27.29 -0.55 8.80
CA SER A 601 28.57 -1.28 8.78
C SER A 601 28.48 -2.60 9.55
N GLN A 602 27.82 -2.59 10.71
CA GLN A 602 27.59 -3.80 11.51
C GLN A 602 26.72 -4.84 10.79
N LEU A 603 25.78 -4.41 9.95
CA LEU A 603 24.92 -5.31 9.19
C LEU A 603 25.69 -5.98 8.05
N THR A 604 26.57 -5.24 7.35
CA THR A 604 27.33 -5.79 6.22
C THR A 604 28.30 -6.92 6.59
N GLN A 605 28.78 -6.95 7.85
CA GLN A 605 29.63 -8.04 8.35
C GLN A 605 28.83 -9.33 8.62
N LEU A 606 27.56 -9.19 9.01
CA LEU A 606 26.66 -10.31 9.30
C LEU A 606 26.06 -10.91 8.01
N VAL A 607 25.87 -10.06 7.00
CA VAL A 607 25.28 -10.40 5.69
C VAL A 607 26.30 -11.14 4.78
N GLN A 608 27.58 -11.20 5.16
CA GLN A 608 28.60 -11.99 4.46
C GLN A 608 28.68 -13.46 4.92
N GLN A 609 27.86 -13.88 5.88
CA GLN A 609 27.80 -15.26 6.35
C GLN A 609 26.86 -16.11 5.47
N GLU A 610 27.25 -17.36 5.17
CA GLU A 610 26.37 -18.33 4.51
C GLU A 610 25.78 -19.31 5.54
N PRO A 611 24.44 -19.50 5.60
CA PRO A 611 23.41 -18.85 4.78
C PRO A 611 23.19 -17.38 5.19
N LEU A 612 22.83 -16.54 4.21
CA LEU A 612 22.52 -15.12 4.42
C LEU A 612 21.41 -14.94 5.47
N ASP A 613 21.73 -14.38 6.63
CA ASP A 613 20.73 -14.00 7.64
C ASP A 613 20.44 -12.49 7.60
N LEU A 614 19.23 -12.13 7.19
CA LEU A 614 18.74 -10.75 7.13
C LEU A 614 17.88 -10.37 8.34
N LYS A 615 17.70 -11.27 9.31
CA LYS A 615 16.96 -10.97 10.54
C LYS A 615 17.55 -9.76 11.30
N PRO A 616 18.89 -9.59 11.41
CA PRO A 616 19.46 -8.40 12.05
C PRO A 616 19.07 -7.08 11.36
N VAL A 617 18.86 -7.10 10.03
CA VAL A 617 18.41 -5.93 9.26
C VAL A 617 16.97 -5.57 9.62
N LYS A 618 16.09 -6.58 9.68
CA LYS A 618 14.67 -6.44 10.06
C LYS A 618 14.47 -5.88 11.46
N GLU A 619 15.38 -6.23 12.37
CA GLU A 619 15.31 -5.85 13.79
C GLU A 619 16.12 -4.58 14.11
N ASN A 620 16.82 -4.00 13.14
CA ASN A 620 17.70 -2.85 13.35
C ASN A 620 16.92 -1.59 13.75
N ASN A 621 17.20 -1.06 14.94
CA ASN A 621 16.51 0.12 15.48
C ASN A 621 16.85 1.42 14.73
N GLU A 622 18.05 1.55 14.14
CA GLU A 622 18.40 2.75 13.37
C GLU A 622 17.59 2.84 12.08
N LEU A 623 17.48 1.75 11.33
CA LEU A 623 16.62 1.63 10.15
C LEU A 623 15.14 1.83 10.52
N LYS A 624 14.71 1.26 11.64
CA LYS A 624 13.35 1.51 12.14
C LYS A 624 13.14 2.96 12.58
N SER A 625 14.16 3.65 13.07
CA SER A 625 14.07 5.07 13.40
C SER A 625 14.06 5.95 12.16
N LEU A 626 14.68 5.50 11.06
CA LEU A 626 14.76 6.24 9.82
C LEU A 626 13.37 6.44 9.19
N GLY A 627 12.52 5.42 9.14
CA GLY A 627 11.14 5.58 8.66
C GLY A 627 10.36 6.65 9.45
N LYS A 628 10.49 6.65 10.78
CA LYS A 628 9.92 7.72 11.63
C LYS A 628 10.49 9.10 11.31
N LYS A 629 11.82 9.22 11.19
CA LYS A 629 12.50 10.49 10.85
C LYS A 629 12.05 11.03 9.49
N ILE A 630 11.88 10.17 8.50
CA ILE A 630 11.38 10.54 7.16
C ILE A 630 9.98 11.15 7.28
N CYS A 631 9.05 10.50 8.00
CA CYS A 631 7.70 11.03 8.19
C CYS A 631 7.67 12.32 9.03
N GLN A 632 8.63 12.50 9.93
CA GLN A 632 8.73 13.69 10.78
C GLN A 632 9.25 14.93 10.05
N VAL A 633 9.74 14.79 8.81
CA VAL A 633 10.11 15.95 7.98
C VAL A 633 8.84 16.74 7.64
N PRO A 634 8.75 18.03 8.02
CA PRO A 634 7.55 18.80 7.78
C PRO A 634 7.21 18.95 6.29
N ALA A 635 5.93 18.83 5.97
CA ALA A 635 5.39 19.26 4.68
C ALA A 635 5.43 20.80 4.59
N ALA A 636 5.61 21.31 3.37
CA ALA A 636 5.84 22.73 3.13
C ALA A 636 4.51 23.47 2.97
N LEU A 637 4.36 24.58 3.68
CA LEU A 637 3.33 25.58 3.44
C LEU A 637 3.94 26.72 2.62
N GLN A 638 3.24 27.14 1.57
CA GLN A 638 3.77 28.08 0.59
C GLN A 638 2.84 29.28 0.41
N TYR A 639 3.45 30.44 0.24
CA TYR A 639 2.72 31.66 -0.09
C TYR A 639 3.46 32.48 -1.15
N LYS A 640 3.10 32.25 -2.42
CA LYS A 640 3.69 32.89 -3.61
C LYS A 640 3.68 34.42 -3.53
N ASN A 641 2.61 35.01 -3.00
CA ASN A 641 2.47 36.46 -2.95
C ASN A 641 3.19 37.11 -1.77
N SER A 642 3.87 36.34 -0.91
CA SER A 642 4.66 36.86 0.23
C SER A 642 5.69 37.91 -0.17
N MET A 643 6.27 37.78 -1.37
CA MET A 643 7.27 38.69 -1.93
C MET A 643 6.67 39.73 -2.89
N SER A 644 5.34 39.74 -3.09
CA SER A 644 4.68 40.68 -4.00
C SER A 644 4.77 42.11 -3.48
N ARG A 645 5.13 43.04 -4.37
CA ARG A 645 5.13 44.48 -4.07
C ARG A 645 3.72 45.06 -3.99
N ASP A 646 2.75 44.44 -4.66
CA ASP A 646 1.35 44.84 -4.59
C ASP A 646 0.74 44.37 -3.26
N SER A 647 0.24 45.29 -2.45
CA SER A 647 -0.44 44.96 -1.20
C SER A 647 -1.80 44.29 -1.40
N ARG A 648 -2.44 44.46 -2.56
CA ARG A 648 -3.74 43.84 -2.88
C ARG A 648 -3.60 42.35 -3.19
N LEU A 649 -2.50 41.96 -3.84
CA LEU A 649 -2.15 40.56 -4.08
C LEU A 649 -1.70 39.84 -2.80
N ARG A 650 -1.38 40.61 -1.74
CA ARG A 650 -1.02 40.08 -0.43
C ARG A 650 -2.23 39.81 0.49
N ALA A 651 -3.46 39.91 -0.04
CA ALA A 651 -4.67 39.74 0.74
C ALA A 651 -4.82 38.33 1.34
N GLU A 652 -5.22 38.27 2.60
CA GLU A 652 -5.28 37.05 3.44
C GLU A 652 -6.24 35.98 2.91
N SER A 653 -7.30 36.38 2.23
CA SER A 653 -8.28 35.45 1.65
C SER A 653 -7.75 34.61 0.48
N GLN A 654 -6.54 34.90 -0.01
CA GLN A 654 -5.92 34.21 -1.15
C GLN A 654 -4.85 33.17 -0.74
N ALA A 655 -4.66 32.90 0.56
CA ALA A 655 -3.60 32.01 1.06
C ALA A 655 -4.12 30.98 2.09
N THR A 656 -5.30 30.44 1.84
CA THR A 656 -5.87 29.38 2.68
C THR A 656 -5.35 28.03 2.20
N PHE A 657 -4.64 27.33 3.07
CA PHE A 657 -4.35 25.91 2.88
C PHE A 657 -5.46 25.08 3.51
N GLU A 658 -5.96 24.09 2.78
CA GLU A 658 -6.91 23.09 3.27
C GLU A 658 -6.22 21.73 3.32
N GLY A 659 -6.18 21.10 4.49
CA GLY A 659 -5.58 19.80 4.73
C GLY A 659 -6.53 18.85 5.46
N PHE A 660 -6.14 17.57 5.53
CA PHE A 660 -6.93 16.52 6.16
C PHE A 660 -6.01 15.67 7.04
N VAL A 661 -6.40 15.43 8.30
CA VAL A 661 -5.63 14.61 9.24
C VAL A 661 -6.47 13.45 9.75
N THR A 662 -5.89 12.25 9.78
CA THR A 662 -6.56 11.07 10.33
C THR A 662 -6.66 11.20 11.86
N PRO A 663 -7.78 10.81 12.48
CA PRO A 663 -7.89 10.76 13.93
C PRO A 663 -6.73 9.97 14.56
N ARG A 664 -6.23 10.46 15.69
CA ARG A 664 -5.12 9.92 16.48
C ARG A 664 -3.75 9.88 15.79
N THR A 665 -3.60 10.56 14.67
CA THR A 665 -2.31 10.68 13.97
C THR A 665 -1.84 12.13 13.92
N VAL A 666 -0.57 12.33 13.56
CA VAL A 666 0.05 13.65 13.45
C VAL A 666 0.61 13.91 12.05
N GLN A 667 0.46 15.15 11.61
CA GLN A 667 1.16 15.70 10.45
C GLN A 667 2.00 16.90 10.88
N TYR A 668 3.19 17.02 10.29
CA TYR A 668 4.07 18.16 10.50
C TYR A 668 4.01 19.10 9.31
N TRP A 669 3.82 20.40 9.55
CA TRP A 669 3.72 21.43 8.52
C TRP A 669 4.64 22.60 8.87
N SER A 670 5.28 23.22 7.87
CA SER A 670 6.17 24.36 8.10
C SER A 670 6.13 25.42 7.02
N TYR A 671 6.23 26.69 7.42
CA TYR A 671 6.59 27.79 6.53
C TYR A 671 8.10 28.00 6.52
N ASP A 672 8.70 28.12 5.33
CA ASP A 672 10.09 28.56 5.20
C ASP A 672 10.22 30.03 5.58
N THR A 673 11.39 30.37 6.14
CA THR A 673 11.80 31.73 6.51
C THR A 673 11.64 32.76 5.39
N GLU A 674 11.76 32.37 4.12
CA GLU A 674 11.62 33.29 2.99
C GLU A 674 10.25 33.97 2.96
N PHE A 675 9.19 33.28 3.40
CA PHE A 675 7.81 33.76 3.33
C PHE A 675 7.47 34.84 4.38
N TYR A 676 8.19 34.88 5.52
CA TYR A 676 7.86 35.78 6.65
C TYR A 676 9.07 36.52 7.23
N SER A 677 10.24 36.41 6.61
CA SER A 677 11.49 37.03 7.10
C SER A 677 11.44 38.54 7.30
N ALA A 678 10.52 39.24 6.65
CA ALA A 678 10.33 40.69 6.78
C ALA A 678 9.09 41.08 7.59
N SER A 679 8.34 40.10 8.13
CA SER A 679 7.16 40.35 8.96
C SER A 679 7.51 41.05 10.26
N SER A 680 6.73 42.06 10.63
CA SER A 680 6.81 42.75 11.93
C SER A 680 5.90 42.11 12.98
N TYR A 681 4.74 41.65 12.54
CA TYR A 681 3.76 40.88 13.28
C TYR A 681 3.21 39.81 12.34
N LEU A 682 3.11 38.59 12.83
CA LEU A 682 2.58 37.45 12.09
C LEU A 682 1.67 36.65 13.00
N GLN A 683 0.48 36.31 12.51
CA GLN A 683 -0.42 35.36 13.16
C GLN A 683 -0.65 34.19 12.21
N ILE A 684 -0.47 32.96 12.70
CA ILE A 684 -0.85 31.73 12.00
C ILE A 684 -2.08 31.16 12.70
N LYS A 685 -3.13 30.86 11.94
CA LYS A 685 -4.42 30.40 12.46
C LYS A 685 -4.78 29.05 11.87
N PHE A 686 -5.18 28.12 12.72
CA PHE A 686 -5.66 26.79 12.36
C PHE A 686 -7.15 26.72 12.71
N THR A 687 -7.98 26.27 11.77
CA THR A 687 -9.43 26.11 11.98
C THR A 687 -9.82 24.67 11.66
N ALA A 688 -10.49 23.98 12.58
CA ALA A 688 -11.01 22.64 12.33
C ALA A 688 -12.33 22.71 11.54
N GLY A 689 -12.51 21.80 10.57
CA GLY A 689 -13.77 21.61 9.88
C GLY A 689 -14.68 20.60 10.58
N ASN A 690 -15.99 20.71 10.33
CA ASN A 690 -16.99 19.66 10.62
C ASN A 690 -17.07 19.16 12.08
N GLY A 691 -16.85 20.02 13.08
CA GLY A 691 -17.12 19.69 14.49
C GLY A 691 -16.15 18.69 15.14
N SER A 692 -15.21 18.12 14.39
CA SER A 692 -14.17 17.25 14.94
C SER A 692 -12.91 18.04 15.30
N PRO A 693 -12.38 17.89 16.53
CA PRO A 693 -11.30 18.74 16.99
C PRO A 693 -9.92 18.33 16.44
N VAL A 694 -9.04 19.30 16.25
CA VAL A 694 -7.59 19.11 16.08
C VAL A 694 -6.83 19.72 17.26
N ARG A 695 -5.70 19.11 17.62
CA ARG A 695 -4.71 19.67 18.54
C ARG A 695 -3.51 20.15 17.72
N VAL A 696 -3.14 21.41 17.88
CA VAL A 696 -2.01 22.01 17.16
C VAL A 696 -0.92 22.40 18.14
N CYS A 697 0.31 21.96 17.89
CA CYS A 697 1.47 22.27 18.73
C CYS A 697 2.52 23.07 17.94
N ASP A 698 3.05 24.14 18.52
CA ASP A 698 4.17 24.91 17.97
C ASP A 698 5.51 24.22 18.28
N LEU A 699 6.23 23.87 17.23
CA LEU A 699 7.54 23.21 17.23
C LEU A 699 8.65 24.10 16.67
N THR A 700 8.38 25.39 16.42
CA THR A 700 9.33 26.36 15.86
C THR A 700 10.66 26.36 16.63
N GLY A 701 11.76 26.16 15.91
CA GLY A 701 13.12 26.18 16.46
C GLY A 701 13.47 24.98 17.35
N ARG A 702 12.66 23.91 17.33
CA ARG A 702 12.87 22.69 18.15
C ARG A 702 13.13 21.48 17.27
N VAL A 703 13.80 20.48 17.83
CA VAL A 703 13.98 19.17 17.20
C VAL A 703 12.65 18.42 17.23
N ILE A 704 12.25 17.87 16.08
CA ILE A 704 11.07 17.04 15.94
C ILE A 704 11.48 15.60 16.25
N ASP A 705 11.11 15.12 17.43
CA ASP A 705 11.39 13.77 17.94
C ASP A 705 10.13 12.89 18.03
N GLY A 706 8.97 13.45 17.68
CA GLY A 706 7.66 12.79 17.80
C GLY A 706 7.00 13.01 19.16
N ASN A 707 7.71 13.53 20.15
CA ASN A 707 7.18 13.76 21.49
C ASN A 707 6.65 15.21 21.63
N LEU A 708 5.34 15.29 21.85
CA LEU A 708 4.59 16.53 21.99
C LEU A 708 4.38 16.95 23.45
N ALA A 709 4.90 16.20 24.42
CA ALA A 709 4.84 16.56 25.83
C ALA A 709 5.64 17.83 26.11
N GLY A 710 5.06 18.75 26.89
CA GLY A 710 5.69 20.03 27.21
C GLY A 710 5.84 21.01 26.04
N ARG A 711 5.27 20.71 24.87
CA ARG A 711 5.16 21.66 23.75
C ARG A 711 3.99 22.61 23.96
N MET A 712 4.03 23.80 23.33
CA MET A 712 2.90 24.74 23.37
C MET A 712 1.81 24.25 22.42
N CYS A 713 0.77 23.65 22.97
CA CYS A 713 -0.33 23.08 22.20
C CYS A 713 -1.66 23.73 22.55
N TYR A 714 -2.50 23.94 21.54
CA TYR A 714 -3.88 24.37 21.69
C TYR A 714 -4.81 23.41 20.97
N GLU A 715 -6.02 23.24 21.48
CA GLU A 715 -7.02 22.34 20.91
C GLU A 715 -8.23 23.14 20.43
N THR A 716 -8.70 22.85 19.22
CA THR A 716 -9.99 23.34 18.78
C THR A 716 -11.11 22.57 19.50
N SER A 717 -12.29 23.16 19.58
CA SER A 717 -13.50 22.50 20.09
C SER A 717 -14.74 23.10 19.42
N ASN A 718 -15.93 22.58 19.74
CA ASN A 718 -17.19 23.16 19.29
C ASN A 718 -17.36 24.64 19.68
N GLN A 719 -16.74 25.07 20.79
CA GLN A 719 -16.75 26.46 21.25
C GLN A 719 -15.57 27.28 20.72
N MET A 720 -14.42 26.64 20.49
CA MET A 720 -13.20 27.25 19.96
C MET A 720 -12.88 26.66 18.60
N LYS A 721 -13.51 27.17 17.54
CA LYS A 721 -13.35 26.62 16.19
C LYS A 721 -11.94 26.81 15.61
N ALA A 722 -11.16 27.75 16.14
CA ALA A 722 -9.82 28.05 15.66
C ALA A 722 -8.83 28.32 16.79
N VAL A 723 -7.57 27.97 16.55
CA VAL A 723 -6.41 28.26 17.41
C VAL A 723 -5.42 29.14 16.65
N SER A 724 -4.70 30.02 17.35
CA SER A 724 -3.79 30.99 16.71
C SER A 724 -2.47 31.13 17.44
N PHE A 725 -1.40 31.29 16.67
CA PHE A 725 -0.03 31.46 17.13
C PHE A 725 0.51 32.81 16.63
N ASN A 726 1.00 33.63 17.55
CA ASN A 726 1.43 35.00 17.27
C ASN A 726 2.95 35.13 17.37
N TYR A 727 3.58 35.74 16.38
CA TYR A 727 5.02 35.98 16.32
C TYR A 727 5.29 37.47 16.08
N THR A 728 6.07 38.07 16.98
CA THR A 728 6.49 39.47 16.87
C THR A 728 7.94 39.52 16.38
N ARG A 729 8.16 40.14 15.22
CA ARG A 729 9.47 40.23 14.56
C ARG A 729 10.19 38.87 14.53
N PRO A 730 9.60 37.84 13.87
CA PRO A 730 10.13 36.47 13.89
C PRO A 730 11.60 36.39 13.47
N CYS A 731 12.04 37.28 12.57
CA CYS A 731 13.42 37.33 12.08
C CYS A 731 14.03 38.72 12.35
N LYS A 732 15.13 38.77 13.11
CA LYS A 732 15.75 40.04 13.55
C LYS A 732 16.61 40.71 12.47
N ARG A 733 17.22 39.92 11.59
CA ARG A 733 18.20 40.35 10.57
C ARG A 733 18.06 39.54 9.27
N GLY A 734 16.82 39.37 8.78
CA GLY A 734 16.52 38.63 7.55
C GLY A 734 16.38 37.10 7.74
N PRO A 735 16.20 36.34 6.64
CA PRO A 735 15.83 34.91 6.68
C PRO A 735 16.77 34.04 7.52
N ASN A 736 18.09 34.28 7.43
CA ASN A 736 19.10 33.49 8.15
C ASN A 736 19.17 33.75 9.67
N SER A 737 18.35 34.67 10.19
CA SER A 737 18.37 35.07 11.61
C SER A 737 17.30 34.39 12.47
N CYS A 738 16.52 33.49 11.88
CA CYS A 738 15.39 32.80 12.49
C CYS A 738 15.27 31.36 11.95
N SER A 739 14.47 30.56 12.63
CA SER A 739 14.10 29.20 12.20
C SER A 739 12.79 29.21 11.43
N ALA A 740 12.57 28.18 10.60
CA ALA A 740 11.26 27.84 10.04
C ALA A 740 10.18 27.78 11.14
N LEU A 741 8.97 28.23 10.80
CA LEU A 741 7.79 28.09 11.65
C LEU A 741 7.21 26.70 11.43
N THR A 742 7.23 25.86 12.46
CA THR A 742 6.87 24.45 12.33
C THR A 742 5.78 24.09 13.31
N PHE A 743 4.76 23.37 12.83
CA PHE A 743 3.58 22.98 13.60
C PHE A 743 3.35 21.48 13.48
N ALA A 744 2.90 20.86 14.57
CA ALA A 744 2.30 19.53 14.55
C ALA A 744 0.79 19.66 14.63
N VAL A 745 0.07 19.08 13.68
CA VAL A 745 -1.39 19.00 13.64
C VAL A 745 -1.79 17.56 13.97
N VAL A 746 -2.47 17.37 15.09
CA VAL A 746 -2.92 16.07 15.59
C VAL A 746 -4.43 15.96 15.45
N GLY A 747 -4.91 14.94 14.75
CA GLY A 747 -6.34 14.62 14.68
C GLY A 747 -6.81 14.02 16.00
N LYS A 748 -7.92 14.52 16.56
CA LYS A 748 -8.49 14.00 17.81
C LYS A 748 -9.76 13.22 17.51
N ASP A 749 -10.03 12.19 18.31
CA ASP A 749 -11.33 11.54 18.26
C ASP A 749 -12.41 12.46 18.84
N ASP A 750 -13.61 12.40 18.28
CA ASP A 750 -14.78 12.97 18.91
C ASP A 750 -14.98 12.33 20.30
N ALA A 751 -15.37 13.13 21.29
CA ALA A 751 -15.76 12.60 22.59
C ALA A 751 -16.90 11.57 22.41
N PRO A 752 -16.91 10.44 23.16
CA PRO A 752 -17.95 9.43 23.03
C PRO A 752 -19.33 10.05 23.24
N GLY A 753 -20.13 10.11 22.17
CA GLY A 753 -21.47 10.71 22.17
C GLY A 753 -21.75 11.75 21.09
N GLN A 754 -20.73 12.26 20.39
CA GLN A 754 -20.91 13.08 19.19
C GLN A 754 -20.48 12.28 17.97
N GLN A 755 -21.40 11.48 17.44
CA GLN A 755 -21.22 10.93 16.11
C GLN A 755 -21.30 12.10 15.13
N GLN A 756 -20.24 12.35 14.36
CA GLN A 756 -20.43 12.96 13.06
C GLN A 756 -21.48 12.13 12.33
N SER A 757 -22.62 12.77 12.07
CA SER A 757 -23.55 12.26 11.09
C SER A 757 -22.76 12.24 9.78
N MET A 758 -22.34 11.06 9.34
CA MET A 758 -21.72 10.88 8.03
C MET A 758 -22.72 11.16 6.88
N THR A 759 -23.81 11.87 7.15
CA THR A 759 -24.84 12.26 6.18
C THR A 759 -24.36 13.33 5.20
N ASP A 760 -23.28 14.05 5.53
CA ASP A 760 -22.72 15.11 4.70
C ASP A 760 -21.30 14.76 4.21
N VAL A 761 -21.05 13.49 3.84
CA VAL A 761 -19.81 13.12 3.15
C VAL A 761 -19.93 13.61 1.70
N GLU A 762 -19.66 14.90 1.50
CA GLU A 762 -19.20 15.40 0.20
C GLU A 762 -17.98 14.58 -0.23
N SER A 763 -17.87 14.34 -1.54
CA SER A 763 -16.79 13.55 -2.14
C SER A 763 -15.43 13.95 -1.57
N CYS A 764 -14.69 12.97 -1.05
CA CYS A 764 -13.30 13.13 -0.63
C CYS A 764 -12.46 13.53 -1.85
N THR A 765 -12.14 14.83 -1.97
CA THR A 765 -11.38 15.40 -3.09
C THR A 765 -10.09 16.06 -2.60
N GLY A 766 -9.12 16.27 -3.50
CA GLY A 766 -7.86 16.92 -3.16
C GLY A 766 -6.95 16.03 -2.31
N MET A 767 -6.52 16.51 -1.14
CA MET A 767 -5.66 15.74 -0.20
C MET A 767 -6.44 14.83 0.76
N CYS A 768 -7.77 14.81 0.67
CA CYS A 768 -8.57 13.86 1.41
C CYS A 768 -8.31 12.44 0.89
N ARG A 769 -7.97 11.52 1.80
CA ARG A 769 -7.64 10.11 1.52
C ARG A 769 -8.80 9.18 1.86
N ASN A 770 -9.55 9.51 2.91
CA ASN A 770 -10.78 8.82 3.24
C ASN A 770 -11.77 9.76 3.97
N PRO A 771 -13.07 9.47 3.90
CA PRO A 771 -14.11 10.29 4.55
C PRO A 771 -14.04 10.42 6.08
N GLN A 772 -13.17 9.68 6.76
CA GLN A 772 -13.02 9.73 8.22
C GLN A 772 -11.92 10.67 8.68
N GLN A 773 -11.21 11.31 7.74
CA GLN A 773 -10.21 12.31 8.07
C GLN A 773 -10.87 13.64 8.46
N ILE A 774 -10.21 14.34 9.38
CA ILE A 774 -10.66 15.63 9.90
C ILE A 774 -10.12 16.73 8.99
N PRO A 775 -10.99 17.47 8.28
CA PRO A 775 -10.55 18.64 7.52
C PRO A 775 -10.06 19.73 8.47
N PHE A 776 -9.01 20.43 8.08
CA PHE A 776 -8.54 21.64 8.76
C PHE A 776 -8.04 22.66 7.74
N THR A 777 -8.10 23.93 8.11
CA THR A 777 -7.55 25.01 7.30
C THR A 777 -6.47 25.77 8.05
N ILE A 778 -5.45 26.20 7.32
CA ILE A 778 -4.38 27.06 7.82
C ILE A 778 -4.47 28.39 7.07
N THR A 779 -4.57 29.48 7.82
CA THR A 779 -4.51 30.84 7.29
C THR A 779 -3.47 31.66 8.05
N HIS A 780 -3.09 32.80 7.50
CA HIS A 780 -2.13 33.70 8.14
C HIS A 780 -2.55 35.18 8.02
N GLU A 781 -2.09 36.00 8.96
CA GLU A 781 -2.16 37.47 8.93
C GLU A 781 -0.75 38.04 9.09
N GLY A 782 -0.39 39.02 8.26
CA GLY A 782 0.91 39.72 8.36
C GLY A 782 2.12 39.01 7.75
N MET A 783 1.92 37.98 6.91
CA MET A 783 3.01 37.27 6.23
C MET A 783 3.66 38.14 5.15
N TYR A 784 4.98 38.36 5.28
CA TYR A 784 5.74 39.22 4.39
C TYR A 784 7.19 38.73 4.25
N GLY A 785 7.57 38.40 3.01
CA GLY A 785 8.88 37.89 2.67
C GLY A 785 9.86 38.99 2.26
N ALA A 786 11.13 38.83 2.60
CA ALA A 786 12.19 39.66 2.03
C ALA A 786 12.44 39.23 0.59
N GLY A 787 12.01 40.03 -0.39
CA GLY A 787 12.46 39.84 -1.78
C GLY A 787 13.99 39.82 -1.84
N VAL A 788 14.57 38.98 -2.71
CA VAL A 788 16.01 38.67 -2.85
C VAL A 788 16.86 39.85 -3.36
N LEU A 789 16.66 41.05 -2.81
CA LEU A 789 17.45 42.26 -3.11
C LEU A 789 18.02 42.94 -1.86
N SER A 790 17.96 42.31 -0.68
CA SER A 790 18.70 42.80 0.50
C SER A 790 20.10 42.20 0.64
N ALA A 791 20.43 41.17 -0.15
CA ALA A 791 21.81 40.69 -0.29
C ALA A 791 22.53 41.52 -1.36
N VAL A 792 23.44 42.38 -0.88
CA VAL A 792 24.51 43.06 -1.64
C VAL A 792 24.07 44.22 -2.54
N PHE A 793 23.66 45.35 -1.95
CA PHE A 793 24.16 46.68 -2.35
C PHE A 793 23.99 47.63 -1.17
N SER A 794 24.91 47.56 -0.20
CA SER A 794 25.13 48.72 0.65
C SER A 794 25.50 49.90 -0.27
N PRO A 795 24.92 51.10 -0.10
CA PRO A 795 25.38 52.30 -0.80
C PRO A 795 26.89 52.50 -0.66
N LEU A 796 27.49 52.03 0.44
CA LEU A 796 28.92 52.04 0.70
C LEU A 796 29.70 51.13 -0.27
N MET A 797 29.15 49.96 -0.64
CA MET A 797 29.79 49.05 -1.62
C MET A 797 29.66 49.58 -3.05
N LEU A 798 28.55 50.23 -3.39
CA LEU A 798 28.42 50.99 -4.65
C LEU A 798 29.40 52.17 -4.70
N LEU A 799 29.61 52.85 -3.58
CA LEU A 799 30.60 53.91 -3.48
C LEU A 799 32.03 53.38 -3.59
N LEU A 800 32.34 52.24 -2.97
CA LEU A 800 33.67 51.60 -3.04
C LEU A 800 33.97 51.02 -4.42
N THR A 801 32.98 50.44 -5.09
CA THR A 801 33.13 49.97 -6.48
C THR A 801 33.23 51.14 -7.46
N ALA A 802 32.45 52.21 -7.26
CA ALA A 802 32.59 53.43 -8.04
C ALA A 802 33.96 54.09 -7.83
N LEU A 803 34.48 54.11 -6.59
CA LEU A 803 35.81 54.63 -6.27
C LEU A 803 36.94 53.75 -6.83
N ALA A 804 36.76 52.43 -6.84
CA ALA A 804 37.72 51.50 -7.44
C ALA A 804 37.75 51.62 -8.97
N LEU A 805 36.59 51.79 -9.61
CA LEU A 805 36.48 52.01 -11.05
C LEU A 805 36.99 53.40 -11.45
N SER A 806 36.76 54.44 -10.65
CA SER A 806 37.31 55.78 -10.91
C SER A 806 38.83 55.82 -10.75
N ARG A 807 39.40 55.00 -9.86
CA ARG A 807 40.87 54.89 -9.71
C ARG A 807 41.55 54.24 -10.90
N ASN A 808 40.88 53.27 -11.55
CA ASN A 808 41.40 52.65 -12.77
C ASN A 808 41.26 53.56 -14.01
N ALA A 809 40.26 54.44 -14.06
CA ALA A 809 40.09 55.40 -15.14
C ALA A 809 41.06 56.61 -15.06
N LEU A 810 41.73 56.82 -13.92
CA LEU A 810 42.76 57.86 -13.73
C LEU A 810 44.20 57.36 -14.01
N HIS A 811 44.35 56.07 -14.35
CA HIS A 811 45.62 55.45 -14.74
C HIS A 811 45.62 54.91 -16.18
N SER A 812 44.59 55.23 -16.96
CA SER A 812 44.55 55.13 -18.43
C SER A 812 44.57 56.55 -18.99
#